data_AF-A0AAN7Q693-F1
#
_entry.id   AF-A0AAN7Q693-F1
#
_cell.length_a   1.000
_cell.length_b   1.000
_cell.length_c   1.000
_cell.angle_alpha   90.00
_cell.angle_beta   90.00
_cell.angle_gamma   90.00
#
_symmetry.space_group_name_H-M   'P 1'
#
loop_
_entity.id
_entity.type
_entity.pdbx_description
1 polymer ?
#
loop_
_entity_poly.entity_id
_entity_poly.type
_entity_poly.pdbx_seq_one_letter_code
_entity_poly.pdbx_strand_id
1 'polypeptide(L)'
;MMDPRSTGLGPRGRLKLTSFTLLLFVSCSVGIPGGSRKGGRSSVFSLFNLKEKSRFWSEAVIRSGDFDDLASSSSGKMDALNYSNAGNIANYLKLLEIDSVYLPFPVNFILIGFYGKGNQEFKLHPEELERWFTKIDHIFEHTRVPKLGEVLSPIYKNTMDRLQSHNGPLNSHVNYNFSVHAIQMGEKVSSVFEHAINVLARREDLSDNRSKEHALWQVDSDMIEVLFTSLVEYLHLENVYNIFILNPKHNNKIAKYGYRRGLSQSEVDFLKQNKSLQAKILQTGGVPESLLAFDKIQRPLYEKHPMAKFAWTVTEDTDTAEWSNLCIEALDNVEKYYSGKDTADIIQSKVLQLLNGKNDDMKLPLQMEFKNGDLSSLRADCLSDAWIGKERWAFIDLTAGPFTWGPAVGGEGVRTEYSLPNVTKAVGSVTEISEDEAEDLLQDTIQEKFSVFGDKDHQAIDILLAEIDIYELFAFKHCKGRKVKLALCEELDERMRDLKNELQTFEGEEYDENHKMKAIEALKRMESWNLFSDTQEEFQNYTVARDAFLAQLGATFWGSMRHVVSPSLADGAFHYYEKISFQLFFITQERVRNSKQLPVDIRALKEGLTSLLLPSQKLMFTPHMLPLSEDPALAMAFSVARRASAVPFLLVNGTYRKTVRSYLDSSILQYQLQRLNVHGSLKGMHAHSRSMLEVPIFWFIHGDPLLIDRHYQAKALSDMIIVVQSESSSWESYLQCNGQSLLWDLRTPMKAALAAAAEHLAGLLPLHLTYSQAHETAMEEWLWSVGCNPFSITSQGWHVSKFHSDTIARSYIITALEESIQLVNSAIHLLVFERTTEKSYKTFLLQERELVNKYKHVVRMWKRISTISGDLRYLDALRLLSTLEDASKGFADQVNATITMLHPIHCMKERKVDVEFDITTIPAFVFVGVVLYFLLRPRRPKPKIN
;
A
#
# COMPACT_ATOMS: atom_id res chain seq x y z
N MET A 1 -29.65 -22.57 55.24
CA MET A 1 -30.51 -23.75 55.02
C MET A 1 -30.07 -24.39 53.72
N MET A 2 -29.08 -25.26 53.81
CA MET A 2 -29.26 -26.72 53.72
C MET A 2 -29.48 -27.19 52.27
N ASP A 3 -28.36 -27.54 51.64
CA ASP A 3 -28.25 -28.77 50.83
C ASP A 3 -28.80 -29.98 51.63
N PRO A 4 -29.32 -31.06 51.03
CA PRO A 4 -28.38 -32.06 50.46
C PRO A 4 -28.89 -33.01 49.34
N ARG A 5 -27.92 -33.47 48.55
CA ARG A 5 -27.54 -34.86 48.18
C ARG A 5 -28.59 -36.01 48.19
N SER A 6 -28.43 -36.89 47.19
CA SER A 6 -27.98 -38.31 47.33
C SER A 6 -28.84 -39.32 46.52
N THR A 7 -28.28 -39.98 45.49
CA THR A 7 -27.69 -41.35 45.43
C THR A 7 -28.66 -42.53 45.32
N GLY A 8 -28.32 -43.50 44.46
CA GLY A 8 -28.70 -44.91 44.58
C GLY A 8 -28.95 -45.61 43.24
N LEU A 9 -27.94 -46.24 42.59
CA LEU A 9 -27.51 -47.65 42.70
C LEU A 9 -28.34 -48.68 41.88
N GLY A 10 -27.65 -49.46 41.02
CA GLY A 10 -28.16 -50.46 40.05
C GLY A 10 -28.68 -51.78 40.65
N PRO A 11 -28.34 -53.02 40.16
CA PRO A 11 -27.53 -53.44 38.99
C PRO A 11 -27.99 -54.77 38.27
N ARG A 12 -27.13 -55.28 37.34
CA ARG A 12 -26.95 -56.68 36.83
C ARG A 12 -27.96 -57.24 35.78
N GLY A 13 -27.57 -57.95 34.71
CA GLY A 13 -26.25 -58.40 34.22
C GLY A 13 -26.32 -59.47 33.10
N ARG A 14 -25.12 -59.94 32.71
CA ARG A 14 -24.70 -61.12 31.88
C ARG A 14 -24.47 -60.87 30.37
N LEU A 15 -23.22 -60.75 29.90
CA LEU A 15 -22.20 -61.78 29.55
C LEU A 15 -22.58 -62.73 28.39
N LYS A 16 -21.82 -62.67 27.29
CA LYS A 16 -21.03 -63.82 26.79
C LYS A 16 -19.90 -63.36 25.84
N LEU A 17 -18.80 -64.09 25.97
CA LEU A 17 -17.46 -63.92 25.42
C LEU A 17 -17.22 -65.01 24.38
N THR A 18 -16.65 -64.70 23.21
CA THR A 18 -15.91 -65.68 22.39
C THR A 18 -14.83 -64.97 21.56
N SER A 19 -13.61 -65.45 21.73
CA SER A 19 -12.37 -65.10 21.04
C SER A 19 -12.24 -65.90 19.74
N PHE A 20 -11.62 -65.35 18.68
CA PHE A 20 -10.71 -66.06 17.76
C PHE A 20 -9.92 -65.09 16.86
N THR A 21 -8.79 -65.58 16.35
CA THR A 21 -7.51 -64.97 15.94
C THR A 21 -7.35 -64.44 14.49
N LEU A 22 -6.57 -63.35 14.36
CA LEU A 22 -5.42 -63.04 13.46
C LEU A 22 -5.31 -63.51 11.97
N LEU A 23 -5.09 -62.55 11.05
CA LEU A 23 -4.17 -62.56 9.87
C LEU A 23 -4.10 -61.13 9.25
N LEU A 24 -3.01 -60.37 9.42
CA LEU A 24 -1.86 -60.15 8.50
C LEU A 24 -2.16 -59.34 7.23
N PHE A 25 -1.60 -58.13 7.14
CA PHE A 25 -0.94 -57.63 5.93
C PHE A 25 0.31 -56.82 6.30
N VAL A 26 1.33 -57.05 5.48
CA VAL A 26 2.74 -56.65 5.58
C VAL A 26 2.95 -55.24 5.03
N SER A 27 3.79 -54.43 5.66
CA SER A 27 4.50 -53.33 5.00
C SER A 27 5.91 -53.18 5.57
N CYS A 28 6.89 -53.29 4.67
CA CYS A 28 8.32 -53.27 4.93
C CYS A 28 8.83 -51.92 5.46
N SER A 29 9.84 -52.05 6.33
CA SER A 29 10.70 -51.05 6.93
C SER A 29 11.76 -50.46 5.98
N VAL A 30 12.09 -49.18 6.15
CA VAL A 30 13.42 -48.62 5.86
C VAL A 30 13.85 -47.80 7.09
N GLY A 31 15.06 -48.07 7.58
CA GLY A 31 15.46 -47.85 8.96
C GLY A 31 15.95 -46.43 9.31
N ILE A 32 15.79 -46.13 10.59
CA ILE A 32 16.34 -44.97 11.30
C ILE A 32 17.62 -45.44 12.02
N PRO A 33 18.78 -44.77 11.90
CA PRO A 33 19.89 -45.00 12.79
C PRO A 33 19.69 -44.20 14.08
N GLY A 34 19.47 -44.91 15.19
CA GLY A 34 19.46 -44.32 16.52
C GLY A 34 20.88 -44.05 17.02
N GLY A 35 21.11 -42.82 17.48
CA GLY A 35 22.28 -42.43 18.26
C GLY A 35 21.83 -41.62 19.47
N SER A 36 21.97 -42.19 20.68
CA SER A 36 21.68 -41.47 21.92
C SER A 36 22.75 -40.41 22.18
N ARG A 37 22.39 -39.13 22.34
CA ARG A 37 23.27 -38.12 22.95
C ARG A 37 22.46 -37.06 23.71
N LYS A 38 23.04 -36.68 24.84
CA LYS A 38 22.48 -35.79 25.88
C LYS A 38 22.43 -34.35 25.38
N GLY A 39 21.33 -33.66 25.70
CA GLY A 39 20.99 -32.32 25.21
C GLY A 39 21.62 -31.15 25.99
N GLY A 40 21.73 -30.02 25.28
CA GLY A 40 22.05 -28.68 25.78
C GLY A 40 20.95 -27.68 25.34
N ARG A 41 20.85 -26.55 26.05
CA ARG A 41 19.70 -25.58 26.10
C ARG A 41 19.65 -24.58 24.94
N SER A 42 18.46 -24.03 24.68
CA SER A 42 18.11 -23.05 23.63
C SER A 42 17.73 -21.65 24.19
N SER A 43 17.86 -20.63 23.34
CA SER A 43 17.72 -19.17 23.60
C SER A 43 16.31 -18.69 23.97
N VAL A 44 16.20 -17.66 24.83
CA VAL A 44 15.02 -17.23 25.62
C VAL A 44 14.10 -16.17 24.96
N PHE A 45 14.44 -15.60 23.79
CA PHE A 45 13.92 -14.27 23.39
C PHE A 45 12.94 -14.21 22.19
N SER A 46 12.09 -15.21 21.94
CA SER A 46 11.23 -15.20 20.74
C SER A 46 9.83 -14.61 20.95
N LEU A 47 9.60 -13.39 20.44
CA LEU A 47 8.29 -12.72 20.28
C LEU A 47 7.27 -13.49 19.40
N PHE A 48 7.68 -14.61 18.78
CA PHE A 48 6.92 -15.31 17.75
C PHE A 48 6.24 -16.60 18.23
N ASN A 49 6.34 -16.96 19.53
CA ASN A 49 5.62 -18.11 20.10
C ASN A 49 4.22 -17.77 20.62
N LEU A 50 3.35 -17.57 19.65
CA LEU A 50 1.95 -17.25 19.81
C LEU A 50 1.14 -18.46 19.34
N LYS A 51 0.05 -18.78 20.05
CA LYS A 51 -0.93 -19.81 19.65
C LYS A 51 -1.30 -19.64 18.16
N GLU A 52 -1.73 -20.71 17.48
CA GLU A 52 -2.14 -20.64 16.05
C GLU A 52 -3.20 -19.55 15.74
N LYS A 53 -3.94 -19.09 16.75
CA LYS A 53 -4.96 -18.03 16.64
C LYS A 53 -4.44 -16.61 16.87
N SER A 54 -3.28 -16.45 17.51
CA SER A 54 -2.64 -15.17 17.82
C SER A 54 -1.76 -14.76 16.65
N ARG A 55 -2.42 -14.14 15.68
CA ARG A 55 -1.77 -13.51 14.54
C ARG A 55 -1.29 -12.12 14.92
N PHE A 56 -0.21 -11.67 14.27
CA PHE A 56 0.30 -10.31 14.43
C PHE A 56 -0.73 -9.23 14.03
N TRP A 57 -1.69 -9.61 13.20
CA TRP A 57 -2.74 -8.78 12.64
C TRP A 57 -4.04 -9.60 12.61
N SER A 58 -5.18 -8.98 12.90
CA SER A 58 -6.42 -9.71 13.13
C SER A 58 -7.11 -10.06 11.81
N GLU A 59 -7.20 -11.36 11.54
CA GLU A 59 -7.92 -11.95 10.41
C GLU A 59 -9.45 -11.96 10.60
N ALA A 60 -10.02 -10.94 11.25
CA ALA A 60 -11.45 -10.85 11.46
C ALA A 60 -12.13 -10.42 10.15
N VAL A 61 -12.28 -11.38 9.24
CA VAL A 61 -13.35 -11.61 8.24
C VAL A 61 -12.72 -12.40 7.08
N ILE A 62 -12.64 -13.73 7.23
CA ILE A 62 -12.52 -14.64 6.08
C ILE A 62 -13.30 -15.91 6.36
N ARG A 63 -14.36 -16.14 5.58
CA ARG A 63 -14.79 -17.50 5.25
C ARG A 63 -14.72 -17.67 3.74
N SER A 64 -13.74 -18.45 3.33
CA SER A 64 -13.74 -19.18 2.07
C SER A 64 -14.73 -20.35 2.20
N GLY A 65 -15.96 -20.15 1.74
CA GLY A 65 -16.97 -21.20 1.68
C GLY A 65 -18.36 -20.61 1.46
N ASP A 66 -19.09 -21.18 0.50
CA ASP A 66 -20.52 -20.99 0.27
C ASP A 66 -20.96 -19.81 -0.63
N PHE A 67 -20.52 -19.81 -1.89
CA PHE A 67 -21.29 -19.14 -2.96
C PHE A 67 -21.68 -20.05 -4.14
N ASP A 68 -21.28 -21.33 -4.13
CA ASP A 68 -21.46 -22.21 -5.30
C ASP A 68 -22.76 -23.03 -5.32
N ASP A 69 -23.56 -23.04 -4.25
CA ASP A 69 -24.78 -23.87 -4.19
C ASP A 69 -26.08 -23.07 -4.12
N LEU A 70 -26.37 -22.31 -5.18
CA LEU A 70 -27.75 -21.89 -5.49
C LEU A 70 -28.33 -22.80 -6.58
N ALA A 71 -28.66 -24.04 -6.21
CA ALA A 71 -29.48 -24.89 -7.06
C ALA A 71 -30.94 -24.42 -6.98
N SER A 72 -31.59 -24.24 -8.14
CA SER A 72 -33.04 -24.03 -8.19
C SER A 72 -33.74 -25.28 -7.66
N SER A 73 -34.58 -25.14 -6.63
CA SER A 73 -35.36 -26.26 -6.10
C SER A 73 -36.39 -26.74 -7.11
N SER A 74 -36.49 -28.07 -7.27
CA SER A 74 -37.52 -28.70 -8.10
C SER A 74 -38.88 -28.70 -7.40
N SER A 75 -39.91 -28.25 -8.11
CA SER A 75 -41.25 -27.95 -7.60
C SER A 75 -41.96 -29.11 -6.89
N GLY A 76 -42.24 -28.95 -5.59
CA GLY A 76 -43.15 -29.78 -4.80
C GLY A 76 -44.07 -28.95 -3.89
N LYS A 77 -45.16 -29.55 -3.40
CA LYS A 77 -46.10 -28.90 -2.44
C LYS A 77 -45.44 -28.49 -1.11
N MET A 78 -44.26 -29.04 -0.80
CA MET A 78 -43.45 -28.69 0.37
C MET A 78 -42.76 -27.31 0.20
N ASP A 79 -42.60 -26.82 -1.03
CA ASP A 79 -41.82 -25.59 -1.30
C ASP A 79 -42.60 -24.31 -0.97
N ALA A 80 -43.93 -24.32 -1.08
CA ALA A 80 -44.76 -23.21 -0.64
C ALA A 80 -44.69 -23.01 0.89
N LEU A 81 -44.59 -24.12 1.64
CA LEU A 81 -44.38 -24.12 3.08
C LEU A 81 -42.97 -23.66 3.44
N ASN A 82 -41.95 -24.13 2.71
CA ASN A 82 -40.57 -23.66 2.89
C ASN A 82 -40.44 -22.16 2.58
N TYR A 83 -41.13 -21.68 1.54
CA TYR A 83 -41.19 -20.27 1.19
C TYR A 83 -41.83 -19.45 2.31
N SER A 84 -43.02 -19.82 2.80
CA SER A 84 -43.65 -19.10 3.92
C SER A 84 -42.83 -19.15 5.22
N ASN A 85 -42.10 -20.25 5.46
CA ASN A 85 -41.28 -20.42 6.66
C ASN A 85 -39.95 -19.64 6.62
N ALA A 86 -39.48 -19.25 5.43
CA ALA A 86 -38.24 -18.49 5.27
C ALA A 86 -38.32 -17.04 5.82
N GLY A 87 -39.53 -16.52 6.03
CA GLY A 87 -39.81 -15.19 6.57
C GLY A 87 -39.63 -14.05 5.56
N ASN A 88 -38.54 -14.07 4.77
CA ASN A 88 -38.26 -13.10 3.72
C ASN A 88 -37.65 -13.77 2.46
N ILE A 89 -37.64 -13.02 1.35
CA ILE A 89 -37.21 -13.56 0.05
C ILE A 89 -35.70 -13.83 0.03
N ALA A 90 -34.90 -12.96 0.65
CA ALA A 90 -33.44 -13.13 0.73
C ALA A 90 -33.06 -14.45 1.42
N ASN A 91 -33.67 -14.78 2.55
CA ASN A 91 -33.46 -16.03 3.29
C ASN A 91 -33.91 -17.25 2.49
N TYR A 92 -35.04 -17.15 1.76
CA TYR A 92 -35.51 -18.23 0.90
C TYR A 92 -34.50 -18.55 -0.20
N LEU A 93 -33.96 -17.51 -0.85
CA LEU A 93 -32.94 -17.63 -1.88
C LEU A 93 -31.53 -17.81 -1.33
N LYS A 94 -31.33 -17.82 -0.01
CA LYS A 94 -30.02 -17.81 0.67
C LYS A 94 -29.08 -16.70 0.16
N LEU A 95 -29.64 -15.53 -0.16
CA LEU A 95 -28.87 -14.34 -0.51
C LEU A 95 -28.45 -13.61 0.76
N LEU A 96 -27.15 -13.42 0.93
CA LEU A 96 -26.55 -12.67 2.01
C LEU A 96 -25.89 -11.42 1.44
N GLU A 97 -25.80 -10.36 2.25
CA GLU A 97 -25.01 -9.19 1.89
C GLU A 97 -23.56 -9.60 1.64
N ILE A 98 -22.96 -9.04 0.58
CA ILE A 98 -21.57 -9.29 0.25
C ILE A 98 -20.70 -8.47 1.18
N ASP A 99 -19.94 -9.17 2.03
CA ASP A 99 -18.98 -8.56 2.94
C ASP A 99 -17.71 -8.10 2.21
N SER A 100 -17.13 -8.99 1.38
CA SER A 100 -15.84 -8.74 0.73
C SER A 100 -15.61 -9.50 -0.59
N VAL A 101 -14.83 -8.90 -1.49
CA VAL A 101 -14.33 -9.51 -2.73
C VAL A 101 -12.81 -9.49 -2.72
N TYR A 102 -12.19 -10.61 -3.08
CA TYR A 102 -10.74 -10.79 -3.04
C TYR A 102 -10.13 -10.71 -4.44
N LEU A 103 -9.09 -9.89 -4.58
CA LEU A 103 -8.26 -9.81 -5.78
C LEU A 103 -6.92 -10.49 -5.49
N PRO A 104 -6.49 -11.51 -6.25
CA PRO A 104 -5.19 -12.14 -6.05
C PRO A 104 -4.02 -11.27 -6.53
N PHE A 105 -2.91 -11.25 -5.79
CA PHE A 105 -1.71 -10.46 -6.06
C PHE A 105 -0.45 -11.33 -5.97
N PRO A 106 0.18 -11.69 -7.11
CA PRO A 106 1.45 -12.40 -7.08
C PRO A 106 2.61 -11.43 -6.76
N VAL A 107 3.45 -11.79 -5.79
CA VAL A 107 4.64 -11.02 -5.38
C VAL A 107 5.84 -11.95 -5.26
N ASN A 108 6.94 -11.58 -5.89
CA ASN A 108 8.23 -12.23 -5.76
C ASN A 108 9.14 -11.43 -4.82
N PHE A 109 9.70 -12.07 -3.79
CA PHE A 109 10.84 -11.55 -3.03
C PHE A 109 12.12 -12.22 -3.52
N ILE A 110 12.96 -11.47 -4.22
CA ILE A 110 14.18 -11.98 -4.85
C ILE A 110 15.38 -11.64 -3.97
N LEU A 111 15.99 -12.67 -3.38
CA LEU A 111 17.07 -12.55 -2.42
C LEU A 111 18.42 -12.79 -3.10
N ILE A 112 19.30 -11.79 -3.10
CA ILE A 112 20.64 -11.85 -3.71
C ILE A 112 21.69 -11.67 -2.61
N GLY A 113 22.71 -12.54 -2.56
CA GLY A 113 23.74 -12.50 -1.51
C GLY A 113 23.36 -13.20 -0.19
N PHE A 114 22.29 -14.00 -0.19
CA PHE A 114 21.84 -14.79 0.97
C PHE A 114 22.18 -16.28 0.88
N TYR A 115 22.93 -16.70 -0.14
CA TYR A 115 23.37 -18.09 -0.35
C TYR A 115 24.66 -18.43 0.43
N GLY A 116 25.10 -17.53 1.32
CA GLY A 116 26.32 -17.71 2.12
C GLY A 116 27.63 -17.26 1.48
N LYS A 117 27.55 -16.53 0.38
CA LYS A 117 28.72 -15.92 -0.28
C LYS A 117 28.65 -14.40 -0.43
N GLY A 118 27.56 -13.79 0.05
CA GLY A 118 27.40 -12.33 0.14
C GLY A 118 28.06 -11.75 1.39
N ASN A 119 27.55 -10.63 1.88
CA ASN A 119 28.07 -9.99 3.09
C ASN A 119 27.96 -10.90 4.32
N GLN A 120 29.04 -10.95 5.11
CA GLN A 120 29.18 -11.79 6.31
C GLN A 120 28.90 -13.29 6.07
N GLU A 121 28.96 -13.75 4.81
CA GLU A 121 28.65 -15.13 4.43
C GLU A 121 27.27 -15.59 4.98
N PHE A 122 26.34 -14.63 5.10
CA PHE A 122 25.05 -14.86 5.70
C PHE A 122 24.19 -15.80 4.84
N LYS A 123 23.68 -16.87 5.46
CA LYS A 123 22.81 -17.87 4.84
C LYS A 123 21.40 -17.75 5.39
N LEU A 124 20.44 -17.53 4.51
CA LEU A 124 19.02 -17.56 4.84
C LEU A 124 18.43 -18.91 4.45
N HIS A 125 17.82 -19.60 5.41
CA HIS A 125 17.21 -20.91 5.20
C HIS A 125 15.72 -20.76 4.87
N PRO A 126 15.16 -21.67 4.04
CA PRO A 126 13.75 -21.62 3.64
C PRO A 126 12.81 -21.68 4.85
N GLU A 127 13.13 -22.50 5.85
CA GLU A 127 12.32 -22.67 7.05
C GLU A 127 12.14 -21.39 7.86
N GLU A 128 13.14 -20.51 7.87
CA GLU A 128 13.11 -19.26 8.62
C GLU A 128 12.07 -18.30 8.04
N LEU A 129 12.06 -18.17 6.72
CA LEU A 129 11.09 -17.32 6.02
C LEU A 129 9.72 -17.96 5.92
N GLU A 130 9.63 -19.28 5.72
CA GLU A 130 8.34 -19.97 5.72
C GLU A 130 7.61 -19.78 7.05
N ARG A 131 8.29 -19.93 8.18
CA ARG A 131 7.70 -19.68 9.52
C ARG A 131 7.22 -18.25 9.69
N TRP A 132 7.91 -17.27 9.09
CA TRP A 132 7.50 -15.88 9.16
C TRP A 132 6.31 -15.58 8.23
N PHE A 133 6.42 -15.93 6.95
CA PHE A 133 5.37 -15.70 5.95
C PHE A 133 4.11 -16.52 6.19
N THR A 134 4.17 -17.67 6.86
CA THR A 134 2.95 -18.39 7.26
C THR A 134 2.14 -17.63 8.31
N LYS A 135 2.80 -16.78 9.12
CA LYS A 135 2.19 -16.03 10.23
C LYS A 135 1.80 -14.59 9.86
N ILE A 136 2.26 -14.09 8.73
CA ILE A 136 1.88 -12.76 8.25
C ILE A 136 0.52 -12.79 7.57
N ASP A 137 -0.20 -11.67 7.62
CA ASP A 137 -1.42 -11.53 6.85
C ASP A 137 -1.07 -11.45 5.36
N HIS A 138 -1.70 -12.32 4.58
CA HIS A 138 -1.66 -12.24 3.12
C HIS A 138 -2.81 -11.42 2.58
N ILE A 139 -3.72 -10.96 3.45
CA ILE A 139 -4.91 -10.22 3.04
C ILE A 139 -4.84 -8.80 3.56
N PHE A 140 -4.91 -7.86 2.62
CA PHE A 140 -4.85 -6.43 2.90
C PHE A 140 -6.14 -5.80 2.42
N GLU A 141 -6.80 -5.07 3.31
CA GLU A 141 -7.94 -4.25 2.93
C GLU A 141 -7.47 -3.11 2.02
N HIS A 142 -8.20 -2.86 0.93
CA HIS A 142 -7.98 -1.63 0.20
C HIS A 142 -8.46 -0.44 1.05
N THR A 143 -7.56 0.50 1.28
CA THR A 143 -7.81 1.66 2.14
C THR A 143 -7.74 2.96 1.36
N ARG A 144 -8.58 3.92 1.77
CA ARG A 144 -8.58 5.29 1.26
C ARG A 144 -8.09 6.25 2.34
N VAL A 145 -7.21 7.16 1.95
CA VAL A 145 -6.81 8.28 2.78
C VAL A 145 -7.87 9.38 2.59
N PRO A 146 -8.61 9.75 3.65
CA PRO A 146 -9.57 10.84 3.56
C PRO A 146 -8.86 12.13 3.15
N LYS A 147 -9.58 13.03 2.48
CA LYS A 147 -9.03 14.34 2.09
C LYS A 147 -8.56 15.06 3.35
N LEU A 148 -7.24 15.11 3.52
CA LEU A 148 -6.62 15.86 4.59
C LEU A 148 -7.05 17.33 4.43
N GLY A 149 -7.75 17.88 5.42
CA GLY A 149 -7.84 19.34 5.58
C GLY A 149 -6.43 19.94 5.73
N GLU A 150 -6.29 21.27 5.72
CA GLU A 150 -5.01 22.00 5.77
C GLU A 150 -4.08 21.63 6.96
N VAL A 151 -3.49 20.43 7.03
CA VAL A 151 -2.66 20.04 8.18
C VAL A 151 -1.63 18.94 7.87
N LEU A 152 -0.70 19.18 6.94
CA LEU A 152 0.56 18.41 6.86
C LEU A 152 1.68 19.11 7.63
N SER A 153 1.48 19.34 8.92
CA SER A 153 2.62 19.51 9.83
C SER A 153 2.48 18.51 10.98
N PRO A 154 3.56 17.81 11.36
CA PRO A 154 3.56 16.88 12.51
C PRO A 154 3.08 17.53 13.83
N ILE A 155 3.06 18.87 13.87
CA ILE A 155 2.78 19.69 15.05
C ILE A 155 1.26 19.83 15.30
N TYR A 156 0.41 19.61 14.30
CA TYR A 156 -1.04 19.78 14.44
C TYR A 156 -1.78 18.48 14.09
N LYS A 157 -1.70 17.46 14.95
CA LYS A 157 -2.66 16.35 14.91
C LYS A 157 -4.03 16.88 15.38
N ASN A 158 -4.88 17.35 14.46
CA ASN A 158 -6.28 17.63 14.78
C ASN A 158 -7.16 16.46 14.36
N THR A 159 -8.04 16.08 15.29
CA THR A 159 -9.17 15.16 15.13
C THR A 159 -9.96 15.46 13.85
N MET A 160 -10.16 14.43 13.02
CA MET A 160 -11.02 14.50 11.84
C MET A 160 -12.44 14.95 12.24
N ASP A 161 -12.90 16.07 11.69
CA ASP A 161 -14.32 16.43 11.75
C ASP A 161 -15.12 15.41 10.93
N ARG A 162 -15.99 14.65 11.60
CA ARG A 162 -16.84 13.57 11.06
C ARG A 162 -17.92 14.02 10.05
N LEU A 163 -17.77 15.19 9.42
CA LEU A 163 -18.81 15.88 8.65
C LEU A 163 -18.64 15.82 7.13
N GLN A 164 -17.65 15.10 6.61
CA GLN A 164 -17.51 14.90 5.16
C GLN A 164 -18.28 13.66 4.71
N SER A 165 -19.20 13.82 3.75
CA SER A 165 -19.82 12.69 3.05
C SER A 165 -18.76 12.02 2.16
N HIS A 166 -18.33 10.83 2.51
CA HIS A 166 -17.39 10.05 1.71
C HIS A 166 -18.11 9.44 0.49
N ASN A 167 -17.43 9.36 -0.65
CA ASN A 167 -17.99 8.73 -1.86
C ASN A 167 -18.08 7.19 -1.75
N GLY A 168 -17.28 6.61 -0.84
CA GLY A 168 -17.33 5.20 -0.45
C GLY A 168 -16.75 5.02 0.96
N PRO A 169 -16.89 3.85 1.59
CA PRO A 169 -16.24 3.57 2.86
C PRO A 169 -14.71 3.75 2.77
N LEU A 170 -14.10 4.27 3.85
CA LEU A 170 -12.64 4.41 3.94
C LEU A 170 -11.92 3.06 3.85
N ASN A 171 -12.59 2.00 4.28
CA ASN A 171 -12.18 0.61 4.09
C ASN A 171 -13.10 -0.01 3.03
N SER A 172 -12.52 -0.39 1.90
CA SER A 172 -13.29 -0.96 0.80
C SER A 172 -13.74 -2.39 1.10
N HIS A 173 -14.84 -2.81 0.48
CA HIS A 173 -15.23 -4.21 0.40
C HIS A 173 -14.25 -5.05 -0.46
N VAL A 174 -13.31 -4.41 -1.15
CA VAL A 174 -12.30 -5.09 -1.96
C VAL A 174 -11.02 -5.30 -1.16
N ASN A 175 -10.62 -6.57 -1.04
CA ASN A 175 -9.41 -6.99 -0.34
C ASN A 175 -8.38 -7.56 -1.32
N TYR A 176 -7.11 -7.30 -1.08
CA TYR A 176 -5.99 -7.88 -1.81
C TYR A 176 -5.56 -9.17 -1.14
N ASN A 177 -5.43 -10.25 -1.90
CA ASN A 177 -4.97 -11.55 -1.44
C ASN A 177 -3.60 -11.85 -2.06
N PHE A 178 -2.55 -11.63 -1.30
CA PHE A 178 -1.17 -11.81 -1.70
C PHE A 178 -0.80 -13.30 -1.79
N SER A 179 -0.11 -13.63 -2.85
CA SER A 179 0.60 -14.89 -3.01
C SER A 179 2.08 -14.57 -3.08
N VAL A 180 2.82 -15.01 -2.07
CA VAL A 180 4.23 -14.65 -1.91
C VAL A 180 5.11 -15.80 -2.39
N HIS A 181 6.05 -15.48 -3.27
CA HIS A 181 7.09 -16.40 -3.74
C HIS A 181 8.48 -15.83 -3.44
N ALA A 182 9.22 -16.45 -2.53
CA ALA A 182 10.60 -16.08 -2.28
C ALA A 182 11.54 -16.88 -3.20
N ILE A 183 12.41 -16.15 -3.90
CA ILE A 183 13.38 -16.69 -4.86
C ILE A 183 14.77 -16.36 -4.36
N GLN A 184 15.55 -17.37 -3.98
CA GLN A 184 16.94 -17.21 -3.59
C GLN A 184 17.84 -17.39 -4.81
N MET A 185 18.60 -16.35 -5.12
CA MET A 185 19.50 -16.32 -6.27
C MET A 185 20.85 -16.96 -5.95
N GLY A 186 21.42 -17.60 -6.98
CA GLY A 186 22.73 -18.26 -6.90
C GLY A 186 23.93 -17.31 -6.77
N GLU A 187 25.13 -17.90 -6.71
CA GLU A 187 26.38 -17.17 -6.53
C GLU A 187 26.71 -16.30 -7.75
N LYS A 188 26.48 -16.82 -8.96
CA LYS A 188 26.79 -16.09 -10.19
C LYS A 188 26.02 -14.78 -10.34
N VAL A 189 24.77 -14.76 -9.88
CA VAL A 189 23.97 -13.52 -9.88
C VAL A 189 24.51 -12.55 -8.85
N SER A 190 24.85 -13.05 -7.65
CA SER A 190 25.43 -12.23 -6.58
C SER A 190 26.74 -11.57 -7.02
N SER A 191 27.62 -12.30 -7.71
CA SER A 191 28.89 -11.76 -8.21
C SER A 191 28.71 -10.71 -9.32
N VAL A 192 27.68 -10.83 -10.17
CA VAL A 192 27.33 -9.80 -11.17
C VAL A 192 26.98 -8.47 -10.48
N PHE A 193 26.13 -8.50 -9.47
CA PHE A 193 25.74 -7.27 -8.75
C PHE A 193 26.90 -6.67 -7.95
N GLU A 194 27.73 -7.50 -7.31
CA GLU A 194 28.95 -7.04 -6.64
C GLU A 194 29.93 -6.38 -7.62
N HIS A 195 30.14 -6.98 -8.79
CA HIS A 195 30.98 -6.41 -9.84
C HIS A 195 30.38 -5.13 -10.42
N ALA A 196 29.07 -5.09 -10.65
CA ALA A 196 28.36 -3.91 -11.13
C ALA A 196 28.49 -2.73 -10.17
N ILE A 197 28.30 -2.94 -8.87
CA ILE A 197 28.48 -1.91 -7.83
C ILE A 197 29.91 -1.34 -7.92
N ASN A 198 30.92 -2.19 -8.09
CA ASN A 198 32.31 -1.77 -8.17
C ASN A 198 32.64 -0.98 -9.44
N VAL A 199 32.15 -1.42 -10.60
CA VAL A 199 32.43 -0.79 -11.91
C VAL A 199 31.65 0.50 -12.09
N LEU A 200 30.41 0.56 -11.58
CA LEU A 200 29.52 1.71 -11.74
C LEU A 200 29.66 2.74 -10.62
N ALA A 201 30.46 2.47 -9.59
CA ALA A 201 30.73 3.40 -8.50
C ALA A 201 31.68 4.54 -8.91
N ARG A 202 31.32 5.77 -8.52
CA ARG A 202 32.14 6.98 -8.65
C ARG A 202 32.23 7.69 -7.30
N ARG A 203 33.30 8.46 -7.09
CA ARG A 203 33.45 9.25 -5.86
C ARG A 203 32.38 10.32 -5.79
N GLU A 204 31.79 10.50 -4.60
CA GLU A 204 30.79 11.54 -4.37
C GLU A 204 31.40 12.95 -4.41
N ASP A 205 32.54 13.10 -3.75
CA ASP A 205 33.33 14.32 -3.70
C ASP A 205 34.65 14.12 -4.47
N LEU A 206 34.81 14.90 -5.55
CA LEU A 206 36.03 14.90 -6.37
C LEU A 206 37.25 15.43 -5.60
N SER A 207 37.05 16.25 -4.57
CA SER A 207 38.10 16.87 -3.77
C SER A 207 38.56 16.02 -2.58
N ASP A 208 37.86 14.91 -2.29
CA ASP A 208 38.17 14.05 -1.16
C ASP A 208 39.44 13.22 -1.41
N ASN A 209 40.52 13.63 -0.74
CA ASN A 209 41.82 12.95 -0.77
C ASN A 209 41.92 11.80 0.24
N ARG A 210 40.84 11.47 0.98
CA ARG A 210 40.84 10.32 1.90
C ARG A 210 41.12 9.01 1.16
N SER A 211 41.62 8.03 1.91
CA SER A 211 41.77 6.65 1.42
C SER A 211 40.44 6.16 0.86
N LYS A 212 40.50 5.27 -0.14
CA LYS A 212 39.29 4.75 -0.82
C LYS A 212 38.25 4.17 0.16
N GLU A 213 38.71 3.69 1.32
CA GLU A 213 37.93 3.14 2.43
C GLU A 213 37.10 4.16 3.22
N HIS A 214 37.40 5.46 3.19
CA HIS A 214 36.65 6.47 3.97
C HIS A 214 35.83 7.45 3.11
N ALA A 215 35.99 7.38 1.79
CA ALA A 215 35.23 8.19 0.85
C ALA A 215 33.81 7.62 0.67
N LEU A 216 32.85 8.51 0.45
CA LEU A 216 31.49 8.15 0.04
C LEU A 216 31.44 7.97 -1.48
N TRP A 217 30.79 6.91 -1.94
CA TRP A 217 30.65 6.59 -3.35
C TRP A 217 29.19 6.65 -3.81
N GLN A 218 28.97 7.08 -5.04
CA GLN A 218 27.68 7.02 -5.73
C GLN A 218 27.71 5.94 -6.80
N VAL A 219 26.70 5.07 -6.83
CA VAL A 219 26.49 4.05 -7.86
C VAL A 219 25.42 4.54 -8.83
N ASP A 220 25.70 4.36 -10.12
CA ASP A 220 24.84 4.84 -11.20
C ASP A 220 23.52 4.07 -11.30
N SER A 221 22.42 4.70 -10.85
CA SER A 221 21.10 4.07 -10.85
C SER A 221 20.58 3.72 -12.25
N ASP A 222 20.87 4.54 -13.27
CA ASP A 222 20.37 4.29 -14.64
C ASP A 222 20.99 3.02 -15.23
N MET A 223 22.27 2.78 -14.94
CA MET A 223 23.02 1.64 -15.48
C MET A 223 22.68 0.34 -14.75
N ILE A 224 22.54 0.38 -13.43
CA ILE A 224 22.13 -0.81 -12.65
C ILE A 224 20.67 -1.20 -12.92
N GLU A 225 19.81 -0.24 -13.25
CA GLU A 225 18.42 -0.48 -13.67
C GLU A 225 18.33 -1.44 -14.87
N VAL A 226 19.30 -1.38 -15.78
CA VAL A 226 19.38 -2.27 -16.95
C VAL A 226 19.62 -3.73 -16.52
N LEU A 227 20.42 -3.98 -15.47
CA LEU A 227 20.68 -5.33 -14.96
C LEU A 227 19.45 -5.95 -14.28
N PHE A 228 18.73 -5.16 -13.48
CA PHE A 228 17.46 -5.62 -12.88
C PHE A 228 16.42 -5.94 -13.96
N THR A 229 16.27 -5.04 -14.93
CA THR A 229 15.32 -5.23 -16.03
C THR A 229 15.69 -6.45 -16.87
N SER A 230 16.96 -6.62 -17.21
CA SER A 230 17.41 -7.78 -17.98
C SER A 230 17.21 -9.09 -17.23
N LEU A 231 17.39 -9.12 -15.90
CA LEU A 231 17.14 -10.32 -15.08
C LEU A 231 15.64 -10.67 -15.02
N VAL A 232 14.77 -9.68 -14.85
CA VAL A 232 13.30 -9.86 -14.88
C VAL A 232 12.84 -10.38 -16.24
N GLU A 233 13.35 -9.81 -17.33
CA GLU A 233 13.07 -10.26 -18.70
C GLU A 233 13.61 -11.66 -18.97
N TYR A 234 14.85 -11.97 -18.54
CA TYR A 234 15.47 -13.29 -18.74
C TYR A 234 14.67 -14.41 -18.08
N LEU A 235 14.21 -14.19 -16.83
CA LEU A 235 13.47 -15.18 -16.03
C LEU A 235 11.95 -15.17 -16.24
N HIS A 236 11.41 -14.30 -17.12
CA HIS A 236 9.98 -14.12 -17.39
C HIS A 236 9.15 -13.69 -16.17
N LEU A 237 9.71 -12.83 -15.31
CA LEU A 237 9.05 -12.36 -14.09
C LEU A 237 8.21 -11.09 -14.30
N GLU A 238 7.91 -10.73 -15.56
CA GLU A 238 7.20 -9.49 -15.94
C GLU A 238 5.74 -9.43 -15.45
N ASN A 239 5.09 -10.59 -15.29
CA ASN A 239 3.68 -10.70 -14.88
C ASN A 239 3.53 -10.83 -13.35
N VAL A 240 4.54 -10.43 -12.58
CA VAL A 240 4.58 -10.49 -11.13
C VAL A 240 5.21 -9.20 -10.58
N TYR A 241 4.89 -8.82 -9.34
CA TYR A 241 5.57 -7.73 -8.66
C TYR A 241 6.86 -8.23 -8.00
N ASN A 242 8.01 -7.70 -8.41
CA ASN A 242 9.32 -8.20 -7.95
C ASN A 242 9.97 -7.21 -6.98
N ILE A 243 10.30 -7.65 -5.77
CA ILE A 243 11.05 -6.86 -4.79
C ILE A 243 12.39 -7.56 -4.58
N PHE A 244 13.47 -6.91 -5.01
CA PHE A 244 14.84 -7.40 -4.86
C PHE A 244 15.42 -6.97 -3.51
N ILE A 245 16.10 -7.88 -2.83
CA ILE A 245 16.82 -7.59 -1.59
C ILE A 245 18.25 -8.04 -1.78
N LEU A 246 19.16 -7.07 -1.74
CA LEU A 246 20.58 -7.28 -1.97
C LEU A 246 21.32 -7.33 -0.62
N ASN A 247 22.22 -8.31 -0.51
CA ASN A 247 23.23 -8.40 0.53
C ASN A 247 24.62 -8.68 -0.09
N PRO A 248 25.12 -7.80 -0.98
CA PRO A 248 26.37 -8.03 -1.70
C PRO A 248 27.57 -7.95 -0.76
N LYS A 249 28.64 -8.67 -1.05
CA LYS A 249 29.85 -8.66 -0.22
C LYS A 249 30.49 -7.27 -0.15
N HIS A 250 30.86 -6.83 1.06
CA HIS A 250 31.63 -5.60 1.24
C HIS A 250 32.99 -5.69 0.52
N ASN A 251 33.26 -4.72 -0.34
CA ASN A 251 34.58 -4.58 -0.96
C ASN A 251 35.47 -3.68 -0.10
N ASN A 252 36.69 -4.13 0.21
CA ASN A 252 37.70 -3.32 0.93
C ASN A 252 37.98 -1.98 0.24
N LYS A 253 37.67 -1.83 -1.05
CA LYS A 253 37.86 -0.57 -1.79
C LYS A 253 36.74 0.46 -1.59
N ILE A 254 35.52 0.04 -1.24
CA ILE A 254 34.33 0.90 -1.16
C ILE A 254 33.60 0.57 0.16
N ALA A 255 33.86 1.35 1.20
CA ALA A 255 33.24 1.07 2.50
C ALA A 255 31.82 1.65 2.62
N LYS A 256 31.52 2.76 1.93
CA LYS A 256 30.21 3.43 1.97
C LYS A 256 29.79 3.87 0.57
N TYR A 257 28.61 3.43 0.16
CA TYR A 257 28.05 3.78 -1.13
C TYR A 257 26.52 3.92 -1.08
N GLY A 258 25.96 4.60 -2.07
CA GLY A 258 24.52 4.69 -2.30
C GLY A 258 24.19 4.86 -3.77
N TYR A 259 22.93 4.68 -4.12
CA TYR A 259 22.44 4.79 -5.48
C TYR A 259 21.97 6.20 -5.76
N ARG A 260 22.38 6.76 -6.90
CA ARG A 260 21.90 8.04 -7.40
C ARG A 260 21.75 8.00 -8.91
N ARG A 261 20.71 8.68 -9.39
CA ARG A 261 20.57 9.05 -10.80
C ARG A 261 21.25 10.40 -11.09
N GLY A 262 22.02 10.47 -12.17
CA GLY A 262 22.65 11.71 -12.62
C GLY A 262 24.07 11.94 -12.07
N LEU A 263 24.32 13.18 -11.62
CA LEU A 263 25.64 13.67 -11.19
C LEU A 263 25.63 14.03 -9.71
N SER A 264 26.80 13.97 -9.06
CA SER A 264 27.00 14.49 -7.70
C SER A 264 27.10 16.00 -7.68
N GLN A 265 26.95 16.59 -6.49
CA GLN A 265 27.03 18.05 -6.36
C GLN A 265 28.43 18.57 -6.74
N SER A 266 29.49 17.80 -6.41
CA SER A 266 30.86 18.14 -6.79
C SER A 266 31.09 18.05 -8.31
N GLU A 267 30.51 17.06 -8.98
CA GLU A 267 30.53 16.94 -10.45
C GLU A 267 29.78 18.10 -11.13
N VAL A 268 28.63 18.50 -10.57
CA VAL A 268 27.86 19.66 -11.03
C VAL A 268 28.65 20.95 -10.86
N ASP A 269 29.31 21.14 -9.72
CA ASP A 269 30.10 22.34 -9.45
C ASP A 269 31.36 22.39 -10.33
N PHE A 270 31.99 21.25 -10.60
CA PHE A 270 33.08 21.12 -11.57
C PHE A 270 32.63 21.52 -12.99
N LEU A 271 31.46 21.03 -13.42
CA LEU A 271 30.86 21.41 -14.71
C LEU A 271 30.57 22.91 -14.79
N LYS A 272 30.04 23.52 -13.73
CA LYS A 272 29.77 24.96 -13.65
C LYS A 272 31.04 25.80 -13.82
N GLN A 273 32.15 25.35 -13.23
CA GLN A 273 33.43 26.07 -13.30
C GLN A 273 34.14 25.89 -14.65
N ASN A 274 34.01 24.73 -15.28
CA ASN A 274 34.79 24.37 -16.48
C ASN A 274 34.06 24.68 -17.80
N LYS A 275 34.18 25.93 -18.27
CA LYS A 275 33.54 26.39 -19.53
C LYS A 275 34.05 25.69 -20.80
N SER A 276 35.31 25.23 -20.83
CA SER A 276 35.84 24.54 -22.02
C SER A 276 35.21 23.15 -22.17
N LEU A 277 34.94 22.46 -21.05
CA LEU A 277 34.23 21.19 -21.04
C LEU A 277 32.78 21.35 -21.53
N GLN A 278 32.08 22.40 -21.09
CA GLN A 278 30.72 22.72 -21.59
C GLN A 278 30.72 22.94 -23.11
N ALA A 279 31.68 23.69 -23.63
CA ALA A 279 31.82 23.92 -25.07
C ALA A 279 32.12 22.62 -25.84
N LYS A 280 32.98 21.75 -25.29
CA LYS A 280 33.28 20.43 -25.86
C LYS A 280 32.03 19.56 -25.95
N ILE A 281 31.23 19.50 -24.87
CA ILE A 281 29.96 18.75 -24.82
C ILE A 281 28.98 19.25 -25.90
N LEU A 282 28.82 20.57 -26.05
CA LEU A 282 27.96 21.16 -27.08
C LEU A 282 28.42 20.88 -28.52
N GLN A 283 29.73 20.71 -28.75
CA GLN A 283 30.32 20.42 -30.06
C GLN A 283 30.33 18.93 -30.41
N THR A 284 30.28 18.03 -29.42
CA THR A 284 30.31 16.58 -29.69
C THR A 284 28.92 16.09 -30.11
N GLY A 285 28.63 16.16 -31.41
CA GLY A 285 27.36 15.72 -32.01
C GLY A 285 27.23 14.22 -32.31
N GLY A 286 27.97 13.34 -31.63
CA GLY A 286 28.06 11.91 -31.99
C GLY A 286 28.15 10.96 -30.79
N VAL A 287 27.43 9.84 -30.94
CA VAL A 287 26.95 8.80 -30.00
C VAL A 287 28.07 7.86 -29.48
N PRO A 288 27.88 7.20 -28.31
CA PRO A 288 27.68 5.74 -28.31
C PRO A 288 26.32 5.35 -27.72
N GLU A 289 25.71 4.31 -28.30
CA GLU A 289 24.52 3.62 -27.77
C GLU A 289 24.78 3.14 -26.34
N SER A 290 23.71 2.77 -25.63
CA SER A 290 23.78 2.16 -24.29
C SER A 290 24.97 1.21 -24.19
N LEU A 291 25.95 1.52 -23.35
CA LEU A 291 27.15 0.69 -23.15
C LEU A 291 26.80 -0.72 -22.66
N LEU A 292 25.60 -0.89 -22.11
CA LEU A 292 24.97 -2.15 -21.77
C LEU A 292 23.83 -2.41 -22.76
N ALA A 293 24.07 -3.23 -23.77
CA ALA A 293 23.04 -3.75 -24.66
C ALA A 293 23.03 -5.27 -24.54
N PHE A 294 21.90 -5.82 -24.10
CA PHE A 294 21.72 -7.26 -23.93
C PHE A 294 20.85 -7.80 -25.05
N ASP A 295 21.27 -8.91 -25.65
CA ASP A 295 20.42 -9.68 -26.55
C ASP A 295 19.29 -10.34 -25.75
N LYS A 296 18.10 -10.38 -26.36
CA LYS A 296 16.89 -10.92 -25.73
C LYS A 296 16.93 -12.45 -25.70
N ILE A 297 17.67 -13.00 -24.75
CA ILE A 297 17.65 -14.42 -24.42
C ILE A 297 16.68 -14.62 -23.26
N GLN A 298 15.90 -15.70 -23.34
CA GLN A 298 14.78 -15.95 -22.44
C GLN A 298 14.85 -17.37 -21.91
N ARG A 299 14.84 -17.53 -20.59
CA ARG A 299 14.79 -18.81 -19.90
C ARG A 299 13.85 -18.69 -18.69
N PRO A 300 12.56 -19.02 -18.86
CA PRO A 300 11.57 -18.84 -17.80
C PRO A 300 11.90 -19.70 -16.58
N LEU A 301 11.84 -19.11 -15.38
CA LEU A 301 12.03 -19.85 -14.13
C LEU A 301 10.85 -20.78 -13.83
N TYR A 302 9.64 -20.37 -14.20
CA TYR A 302 8.41 -21.15 -14.08
C TYR A 302 7.39 -20.75 -15.15
N GLU A 303 6.48 -21.66 -15.54
CA GLU A 303 5.42 -21.36 -16.51
C GLU A 303 4.35 -20.41 -15.95
N LYS A 304 3.99 -20.58 -14.68
CA LYS A 304 3.05 -19.72 -13.96
C LYS A 304 3.45 -19.61 -12.49
N HIS A 305 3.21 -18.43 -11.91
CA HIS A 305 3.43 -18.18 -10.49
C HIS A 305 2.68 -19.23 -9.63
N PRO A 306 3.27 -19.74 -8.54
CA PRO A 306 2.70 -20.85 -7.76
C PRO A 306 1.31 -20.60 -7.14
N MET A 307 0.93 -19.33 -6.96
CA MET A 307 -0.35 -18.91 -6.35
C MET A 307 -0.60 -19.50 -4.94
N ALA A 308 0.45 -19.95 -4.25
CA ALA A 308 0.40 -20.40 -2.86
C ALA A 308 0.52 -19.21 -1.89
N LYS A 309 0.11 -19.37 -0.62
CA LYS A 309 0.36 -18.35 0.42
C LYS A 309 1.85 -18.02 0.54
N PHE A 310 2.67 -19.06 0.52
CA PHE A 310 4.11 -18.95 0.45
C PHE A 310 4.67 -20.06 -0.45
N ALA A 311 5.68 -19.72 -1.25
CA ALA A 311 6.49 -20.65 -2.02
C ALA A 311 7.96 -20.24 -1.93
N TRP A 312 8.86 -21.22 -2.00
CA TRP A 312 10.31 -21.01 -2.01
C TRP A 312 10.94 -21.65 -3.25
N THR A 313 11.87 -20.96 -3.89
CA THR A 313 12.67 -21.52 -4.98
C THR A 313 14.12 -21.06 -4.86
N VAL A 314 15.06 -22.00 -4.98
CA VAL A 314 16.49 -21.73 -5.07
C VAL A 314 16.89 -21.88 -6.53
N THR A 315 17.47 -20.86 -7.13
CA THR A 315 17.97 -20.94 -8.51
C THR A 315 19.34 -21.60 -8.53
N GLU A 316 19.57 -22.55 -9.43
CA GLU A 316 20.90 -23.10 -9.63
C GLU A 316 21.76 -22.18 -10.51
N ASP A 317 23.09 -22.24 -10.35
CA ASP A 317 24.03 -21.46 -11.18
C ASP A 317 24.02 -21.89 -12.66
N THR A 318 23.38 -23.00 -13.00
CA THR A 318 23.15 -23.50 -14.37
C THR A 318 21.99 -22.77 -15.06
N ASP A 319 21.01 -22.29 -14.30
CA ASP A 319 19.84 -21.57 -14.81
C ASP A 319 20.19 -20.14 -15.21
N THR A 320 21.13 -19.54 -14.49
CA THR A 320 21.52 -18.12 -14.67
C THR A 320 22.88 -17.93 -15.33
N ALA A 321 23.59 -19.02 -15.68
CA ALA A 321 24.95 -19.00 -16.21
C ALA A 321 25.13 -18.11 -17.45
N GLU A 322 24.21 -18.23 -18.41
CA GLU A 322 24.28 -17.52 -19.68
C GLU A 322 24.07 -16.01 -19.46
N TRP A 323 23.03 -15.66 -18.70
CA TRP A 323 22.77 -14.27 -18.31
C TRP A 323 23.93 -13.66 -17.53
N SER A 324 24.51 -14.40 -16.56
CA SER A 324 25.62 -13.88 -15.75
C SER A 324 26.87 -13.62 -16.60
N ASN A 325 27.18 -14.51 -17.55
CA ASN A 325 28.34 -14.35 -18.42
C ASN A 325 28.20 -13.13 -19.33
N LEU A 326 27.01 -12.92 -19.91
CA LEU A 326 26.71 -11.74 -20.72
C LEU A 326 26.82 -10.45 -19.91
N CYS A 327 26.34 -10.46 -18.66
CA CYS A 327 26.44 -9.30 -17.77
C CYS A 327 27.89 -8.98 -17.39
N ILE A 328 28.69 -10.00 -17.06
CA ILE A 328 30.11 -9.80 -16.72
C ILE A 328 30.87 -9.25 -17.94
N GLU A 329 30.67 -9.79 -19.14
CA GLU A 329 31.32 -9.28 -20.35
C GLU A 329 30.94 -7.82 -20.64
N ALA A 330 29.67 -7.47 -20.47
CA ALA A 330 29.20 -6.10 -20.65
C ALA A 330 29.82 -5.15 -19.61
N LEU A 331 29.92 -5.57 -18.35
CA LEU A 331 30.54 -4.79 -17.27
C LEU A 331 32.05 -4.64 -17.46
N ASP A 332 32.76 -5.69 -17.91
CA ASP A 332 34.18 -5.63 -18.26
C ASP A 332 34.44 -4.61 -19.38
N ASN A 333 33.54 -4.53 -20.36
CA ASN A 333 33.63 -3.54 -21.43
C ASN A 333 33.42 -2.10 -20.91
N VAL A 334 32.52 -1.92 -19.95
CA VAL A 334 32.32 -0.63 -19.26
C VAL A 334 33.57 -0.26 -18.45
N GLU A 335 34.15 -1.21 -17.72
CA GLU A 335 35.39 -0.99 -16.94
C GLU A 335 36.55 -0.58 -17.87
N LYS A 336 36.75 -1.29 -18.99
CA LYS A 336 37.74 -0.94 -20.01
C LYS A 336 37.50 0.44 -20.61
N TYR A 337 36.25 0.84 -20.80
CA TYR A 337 35.90 2.15 -21.36
C TYR A 337 36.26 3.31 -20.43
N TYR A 338 36.18 3.13 -19.12
CA TYR A 338 36.52 4.16 -18.13
C TYR A 338 37.97 4.08 -17.63
N SER A 339 38.63 2.94 -17.79
CA SER A 339 40.02 2.75 -17.38
C SER A 339 40.97 3.73 -18.07
N GLY A 340 41.74 4.48 -17.27
CA GLY A 340 42.75 5.44 -17.75
C GLY A 340 42.21 6.79 -18.22
N LYS A 341 40.90 7.05 -18.13
CA LYS A 341 40.31 8.37 -18.42
C LYS A 341 40.46 9.33 -17.24
N ASP A 342 40.64 10.61 -17.56
CA ASP A 342 40.58 11.67 -16.55
C ASP A 342 39.13 11.89 -16.07
N THR A 343 38.99 12.43 -14.87
CA THR A 343 37.73 12.85 -14.24
C THR A 343 36.85 13.69 -15.17
N ALA A 344 37.44 14.63 -15.91
CA ALA A 344 36.72 15.47 -16.87
C ALA A 344 36.12 14.66 -18.03
N ASP A 345 36.82 13.64 -18.54
CA ASP A 345 36.33 12.79 -19.63
C ASP A 345 35.24 11.81 -19.14
N ILE A 346 35.31 11.36 -17.88
CA ILE A 346 34.26 10.56 -17.24
C ILE A 346 32.97 11.38 -17.11
N ILE A 347 33.06 12.59 -16.57
CA ILE A 347 31.93 13.51 -16.42
C ILE A 347 31.34 13.84 -17.80
N GLN A 348 32.18 14.14 -18.79
CA GLN A 348 31.74 14.36 -20.17
C GLN A 348 30.93 13.17 -20.70
N SER A 349 31.46 11.96 -20.55
CA SER A 349 30.81 10.74 -21.02
C SER A 349 29.44 10.55 -20.36
N LYS A 350 29.33 10.81 -19.05
CA LYS A 350 28.06 10.69 -18.31
C LYS A 350 27.05 11.76 -18.72
N VAL A 351 27.47 13.01 -18.90
CA VAL A 351 26.58 14.07 -19.40
C VAL A 351 26.05 13.73 -20.79
N LEU A 352 26.91 13.22 -21.67
CA LEU A 352 26.49 12.77 -23.01
C LEU A 352 25.49 11.60 -22.93
N GLN A 353 25.68 10.65 -22.00
CA GLN A 353 24.70 9.59 -21.76
C GLN A 353 23.34 10.16 -21.31
N LEU A 354 23.32 11.16 -20.42
CA LEU A 354 22.08 11.80 -19.97
C LEU A 354 21.38 12.58 -21.10
N LEU A 355 22.15 13.30 -21.93
CA LEU A 355 21.63 14.05 -23.08
C LEU A 355 21.09 13.15 -24.20
N ASN A 356 21.64 11.95 -24.34
CA ASN A 356 21.30 11.01 -25.41
C ASN A 356 20.36 9.89 -24.95
N GLY A 357 20.16 9.72 -23.65
CA GLY A 357 19.28 8.71 -23.08
C GLY A 357 17.83 8.81 -23.59
N LYS A 358 17.09 7.71 -23.46
CA LYS A 358 15.65 7.64 -23.75
C LYS A 358 14.79 8.37 -22.70
N ASN A 359 15.42 9.00 -21.71
CA ASN A 359 14.76 9.60 -20.56
C ASN A 359 14.62 11.12 -20.79
N ASP A 360 13.45 11.54 -21.26
CA ASP A 360 13.20 12.95 -21.62
C ASP A 360 13.20 13.91 -20.41
N ASP A 361 12.99 13.38 -19.19
CA ASP A 361 12.89 14.15 -17.94
C ASP A 361 14.16 14.90 -17.55
N MET A 362 15.34 14.30 -17.73
CA MET A 362 16.63 14.96 -17.51
C MET A 362 17.17 15.58 -18.80
N LYS A 363 16.91 14.96 -19.94
CA LYS A 363 17.44 15.38 -21.23
C LYS A 363 16.97 16.78 -21.62
N LEU A 364 15.67 17.06 -21.54
CA LEU A 364 15.12 18.35 -21.98
C LEU A 364 15.61 19.51 -21.10
N PRO A 365 15.53 19.45 -19.75
CA PRO A 365 16.06 20.50 -18.89
C PRO A 365 17.56 20.71 -19.09
N LEU A 366 18.34 19.62 -19.11
CA LEU A 366 19.79 19.68 -19.27
C LEU A 366 20.17 20.32 -20.62
N GLN A 367 19.50 19.96 -21.72
CA GLN A 367 19.70 20.60 -23.03
C GLN A 367 19.37 22.11 -23.00
N MET A 368 18.33 22.52 -22.29
CA MET A 368 17.97 23.94 -22.17
C MET A 368 19.01 24.71 -21.35
N GLU A 369 19.47 24.15 -20.23
CA GLU A 369 20.50 24.77 -19.39
C GLU A 369 21.82 24.95 -20.15
N PHE A 370 22.27 23.92 -20.88
CA PHE A 370 23.46 24.02 -21.73
C PHE A 370 23.31 25.04 -22.86
N LYS A 371 22.11 25.19 -23.45
CA LYS A 371 21.84 26.22 -24.47
C LYS A 371 21.80 27.63 -23.89
N ASN A 372 21.26 27.80 -22.68
CA ASN A 372 21.14 29.09 -22.01
C ASN A 372 22.46 29.52 -21.35
N GLY A 373 23.40 28.60 -21.13
CA GLY A 373 24.68 28.86 -20.47
C GLY A 373 24.54 29.08 -18.96
N ASP A 374 23.39 28.77 -18.39
CA ASP A 374 23.09 28.89 -16.96
C ASP A 374 22.74 27.52 -16.38
N LEU A 375 23.71 26.91 -15.69
CA LEU A 375 23.59 25.61 -15.00
C LEU A 375 23.17 25.79 -13.54
N SER A 376 22.73 26.98 -13.11
CA SER A 376 22.40 27.26 -11.70
C SER A 376 21.23 26.45 -11.16
N SER A 377 20.33 25.96 -12.03
CA SER A 377 19.21 25.08 -11.70
C SER A 377 19.61 23.61 -11.52
N LEU A 378 20.76 23.17 -12.06
CA LEU A 378 21.21 21.79 -11.93
C LEU A 378 21.63 21.48 -10.49
N ARG A 379 21.07 20.40 -9.95
CA ARG A 379 21.30 19.88 -8.60
C ARG A 379 21.47 18.37 -8.60
N ALA A 380 22.21 17.89 -7.61
CA ALA A 380 22.30 16.46 -7.36
C ALA A 380 21.05 15.94 -6.65
N ASP A 381 20.62 14.74 -7.06
CA ASP A 381 19.60 13.97 -6.36
C ASP A 381 20.14 13.42 -5.01
N CYS A 382 19.26 12.90 -4.17
CA CYS A 382 19.63 12.27 -2.91
C CYS A 382 20.23 10.87 -3.16
N LEU A 383 21.23 10.49 -2.36
CA LEU A 383 21.69 9.09 -2.32
C LEU A 383 20.69 8.25 -1.54
N SER A 384 20.32 7.09 -2.10
CA SER A 384 19.38 6.15 -1.49
C SER A 384 19.93 4.72 -1.48
N ASP A 385 19.42 3.89 -0.58
CA ASP A 385 19.68 2.44 -0.49
C ASP A 385 18.49 1.60 -0.98
N ALA A 386 17.40 2.25 -1.38
CA ALA A 386 16.25 1.64 -2.03
C ALA A 386 15.89 2.41 -3.32
N TRP A 387 15.28 1.72 -4.28
CA TRP A 387 14.88 2.31 -5.56
C TRP A 387 13.65 1.63 -6.15
N ILE A 388 12.78 2.42 -6.79
CA ILE A 388 11.65 1.93 -7.58
C ILE A 388 12.02 2.06 -9.05
N GLY A 389 12.10 0.93 -9.74
CA GLY A 389 12.40 0.86 -11.17
C GLY A 389 11.22 1.29 -12.04
N LYS A 390 11.48 1.41 -13.35
CA LYS A 390 10.43 1.76 -14.33
C LYS A 390 9.39 0.65 -14.51
N GLU A 391 9.81 -0.61 -14.46
CA GLU A 391 8.94 -1.77 -14.63
C GLU A 391 8.36 -2.25 -13.27
N ARG A 392 7.82 -3.49 -13.20
CA ARG A 392 7.25 -4.07 -11.97
C ARG A 392 8.31 -4.60 -11.01
N TRP A 393 9.35 -3.81 -10.77
CA TRP A 393 10.38 -4.16 -9.81
C TRP A 393 10.91 -2.99 -8.99
N ALA A 394 11.28 -3.28 -7.74
CA ALA A 394 11.97 -2.36 -6.85
C ALA A 394 13.09 -3.12 -6.12
N PHE A 395 14.11 -2.42 -5.61
CA PHE A 395 15.16 -3.06 -4.81
C PHE A 395 15.42 -2.33 -3.49
N ILE A 396 15.97 -3.09 -2.55
CA ILE A 396 16.57 -2.63 -1.31
C ILE A 396 17.97 -3.25 -1.21
N ASP A 397 18.97 -2.44 -0.95
CA ASP A 397 20.34 -2.89 -0.67
C ASP A 397 20.65 -2.72 0.81
N LEU A 398 20.80 -3.84 1.52
CA LEU A 398 21.04 -3.83 2.98
C LEU A 398 22.47 -3.42 3.36
N THR A 399 23.36 -3.31 2.38
CA THR A 399 24.77 -2.94 2.59
C THR A 399 25.08 -1.51 2.16
N ALA A 400 24.17 -0.88 1.41
CA ALA A 400 24.25 0.54 1.08
C ALA A 400 23.90 1.42 2.30
N GLY A 401 24.46 2.63 2.35
CA GLY A 401 24.24 3.58 3.44
C GLY A 401 25.26 3.53 4.58
N PRO A 402 24.93 4.04 5.77
CA PRO A 402 23.60 4.49 6.21
C PRO A 402 23.14 5.82 5.57
N PHE A 403 21.85 5.93 5.28
CA PHE A 403 21.20 7.14 4.76
C PHE A 403 19.98 7.56 5.59
N THR A 404 19.63 8.84 5.51
CA THR A 404 18.48 9.40 6.21
C THR A 404 17.72 10.39 5.32
N TRP A 405 16.39 10.34 5.31
CA TRP A 405 15.56 11.31 4.58
C TRP A 405 14.14 11.37 5.11
N GLY A 406 13.44 12.46 4.77
CA GLY A 406 12.10 12.77 5.24
C GLY A 406 12.06 14.14 5.93
N PRO A 407 11.03 14.42 6.74
CA PRO A 407 10.94 15.65 7.52
C PRO A 407 12.21 15.93 8.36
N ALA A 408 12.65 17.19 8.39
CA ALA A 408 13.82 17.62 9.15
C ALA A 408 13.62 17.51 10.67
N VAL A 409 12.39 17.69 11.15
CA VAL A 409 11.98 17.34 12.51
C VAL A 409 11.71 15.85 12.55
N GLY A 410 12.36 15.14 13.47
CA GLY A 410 12.08 13.72 13.73
C GLY A 410 10.58 13.48 13.85
N GLY A 411 10.08 12.52 13.10
CA GLY A 411 8.68 12.16 12.99
C GLY A 411 8.54 10.65 12.83
N GLU A 412 7.34 10.14 13.07
CA GLU A 412 7.05 8.73 12.85
C GLU A 412 7.29 8.37 11.38
N GLY A 413 7.99 7.25 11.13
CA GLY A 413 8.28 6.75 9.79
C GLY A 413 9.34 7.50 8.97
N VAL A 414 10.07 8.47 9.55
CA VAL A 414 11.27 9.05 8.93
C VAL A 414 12.29 7.96 8.62
N ARG A 415 12.92 8.03 7.45
CA ARG A 415 13.97 7.08 7.09
C ARG A 415 15.24 7.39 7.89
N THR A 416 15.70 6.43 8.68
CA THR A 416 16.93 6.51 9.49
C THR A 416 17.77 5.26 9.31
N GLU A 417 19.01 5.22 9.78
CA GLU A 417 19.87 4.03 9.69
C GLU A 417 19.29 2.75 10.32
N TYR A 418 18.28 2.88 11.17
CA TYR A 418 17.58 1.77 11.83
C TYR A 418 16.29 1.34 11.11
N SER A 419 15.94 1.96 9.99
CA SER A 419 14.73 1.60 9.24
C SER A 419 14.90 0.29 8.45
N LEU A 420 16.11 -0.02 7.97
CA LEU A 420 16.42 -1.26 7.26
C LEU A 420 17.28 -2.19 8.13
N PRO A 421 17.13 -3.52 7.96
CA PRO A 421 17.95 -4.47 8.69
C PRO A 421 19.40 -4.43 8.21
N ASN A 422 20.34 -4.52 9.15
CA ASN A 422 21.77 -4.48 8.85
C ASN A 422 22.45 -5.78 9.26
N VAL A 423 22.90 -6.55 8.27
CA VAL A 423 23.55 -7.85 8.47
C VAL A 423 24.84 -7.71 9.27
N THR A 424 25.64 -6.66 9.04
CA THR A 424 26.89 -6.45 9.78
C THR A 424 26.66 -6.09 11.24
N LYS A 425 25.64 -5.29 11.57
CA LYS A 425 25.28 -4.96 12.96
C LYS A 425 24.63 -6.15 13.69
N ALA A 426 23.90 -7.01 12.97
CA ALA A 426 23.25 -8.17 13.56
C ALA A 426 24.21 -9.38 13.69
N VAL A 427 25.08 -9.60 12.71
CA VAL A 427 25.92 -10.81 12.60
C VAL A 427 27.41 -10.50 12.71
N GLY A 428 27.87 -9.38 12.14
CA GLY A 428 29.30 -9.00 12.09
C GLY A 428 29.90 -8.45 13.38
N SER A 429 29.08 -8.01 14.35
CA SER A 429 29.55 -7.70 15.73
C SER A 429 29.72 -8.96 16.58
N VAL A 430 29.38 -10.14 16.04
CA VAL A 430 29.60 -11.45 16.63
C VAL A 430 30.84 -12.08 15.97
N THR A 431 31.95 -11.33 15.92
CA THR A 431 33.26 -11.97 15.69
C THR A 431 33.57 -12.80 16.93
N GLU A 432 33.18 -14.08 16.90
CA GLU A 432 33.65 -15.18 17.76
C GLU A 432 34.07 -14.75 19.17
N ILE A 433 33.22 -13.98 19.83
CA ILE A 433 33.32 -13.86 21.27
C ILE A 433 32.82 -15.24 21.74
N SER A 434 33.66 -16.00 22.45
CA SER A 434 33.19 -17.26 23.05
C SER A 434 31.93 -16.97 23.88
N GLU A 435 31.02 -17.91 24.05
CA GLU A 435 29.83 -17.70 24.89
C GLU A 435 30.20 -17.06 26.24
N ASP A 436 31.31 -17.50 26.84
CA ASP A 436 31.87 -16.94 28.07
C ASP A 436 32.21 -15.44 27.95
N GLU A 437 32.86 -15.03 26.86
CA GLU A 437 33.34 -13.66 26.68
C GLU A 437 32.19 -12.72 26.20
N ALA A 438 31.13 -13.28 25.58
CA ALA A 438 29.93 -12.55 25.14
C ALA A 438 28.95 -12.39 26.30
N GLU A 439 28.88 -13.41 27.16
CA GLU A 439 28.21 -13.37 28.45
C GLU A 439 28.92 -12.37 29.37
N ASP A 440 30.26 -12.35 29.41
CA ASP A 440 31.02 -11.35 30.16
C ASP A 440 30.82 -9.93 29.59
N LEU A 441 30.81 -9.73 28.27
CA LEU A 441 30.62 -8.40 27.67
C LEU A 441 29.16 -7.91 27.78
N LEU A 442 28.19 -8.81 27.67
CA LEU A 442 26.77 -8.52 27.89
C LEU A 442 26.54 -8.26 29.39
N GLN A 443 27.15 -9.04 30.28
CA GLN A 443 27.15 -8.79 31.72
C GLN A 443 27.81 -7.46 32.03
N ASP A 444 28.93 -7.10 31.40
CA ASP A 444 29.60 -5.82 31.59
C ASP A 444 28.80 -4.66 31.01
N THR A 445 28.10 -4.83 29.88
CA THR A 445 27.24 -3.78 29.28
C THR A 445 25.94 -3.59 30.07
N ILE A 446 25.37 -4.70 30.57
CA ILE A 446 24.27 -4.69 31.53
C ILE A 446 24.76 -4.04 32.83
N GLN A 447 25.94 -4.40 33.32
CA GLN A 447 26.52 -3.84 34.54
C GLN A 447 26.92 -2.38 34.34
N GLU A 448 27.34 -1.91 33.17
CA GLU A 448 27.67 -0.51 32.91
C GLU A 448 26.40 0.36 32.77
N LYS A 449 25.35 -0.15 32.11
CA LYS A 449 24.06 0.55 31.99
C LYS A 449 23.18 0.44 33.25
N PHE A 450 23.35 -0.59 34.05
CA PHE A 450 22.52 -0.91 35.22
C PHE A 450 23.30 -0.90 36.57
N SER A 451 24.59 -0.53 36.59
CA SER A 451 25.43 -0.33 37.82
C SER A 451 24.95 0.78 38.75
N VAL A 452 23.87 1.49 38.39
CA VAL A 452 23.21 2.42 39.30
C VAL A 452 22.50 1.66 40.45
N PHE A 453 22.31 0.35 40.34
CA PHE A 453 21.72 -0.49 41.39
C PHE A 453 22.64 -1.69 41.70
N GLY A 454 22.97 -1.87 42.98
CA GLY A 454 24.10 -2.69 43.44
C GLY A 454 23.88 -4.20 43.57
N ASP A 455 25.02 -4.89 43.63
CA ASP A 455 25.33 -6.28 44.01
C ASP A 455 24.67 -7.48 43.25
N LYS A 456 25.54 -8.47 42.99
CA LYS A 456 25.41 -9.66 42.11
C LYS A 456 24.30 -10.67 42.45
N ASP A 457 23.39 -10.34 43.36
CA ASP A 457 22.32 -11.23 43.82
C ASP A 457 20.96 -11.04 43.08
N HIS A 458 20.89 -10.11 42.11
CA HIS A 458 19.63 -9.64 41.50
C HIS A 458 19.42 -10.01 40.00
N GLN A 459 20.38 -10.65 39.34
CA GLN A 459 20.38 -10.89 37.87
C GLN A 459 19.06 -11.46 37.30
N ALA A 460 18.45 -12.45 37.96
CA ALA A 460 17.26 -13.11 37.42
C ALA A 460 16.00 -12.23 37.43
N ILE A 461 15.83 -11.42 38.49
CA ILE A 461 14.69 -10.52 38.63
C ILE A 461 14.87 -9.32 37.69
N ASP A 462 16.10 -8.81 37.58
CA ASP A 462 16.42 -7.69 36.69
C ASP A 462 16.24 -8.05 35.21
N ILE A 463 16.60 -9.28 34.80
CA ILE A 463 16.35 -9.79 33.44
C ILE A 463 14.85 -9.88 33.17
N LEU A 464 14.04 -10.36 34.14
CA LEU A 464 12.59 -10.43 33.99
C LEU A 464 11.95 -9.03 33.89
N LEU A 465 12.44 -8.06 34.66
CA LEU A 465 11.98 -6.66 34.57
C LEU A 465 12.34 -6.02 33.23
N ALA A 466 13.56 -6.22 32.73
CA ALA A 466 13.97 -5.74 31.42
C ALA A 466 13.13 -6.36 30.28
N GLU A 467 12.79 -7.63 30.40
CA GLU A 467 11.93 -8.32 29.43
C GLU A 467 10.49 -7.77 29.47
N ILE A 468 9.95 -7.50 30.67
CA ILE A 468 8.66 -6.82 30.82
C ILE A 468 8.70 -5.45 30.14
N ASP A 469 9.77 -4.68 30.33
CA ASP A 469 9.91 -3.37 29.69
C ASP A 469 9.95 -3.48 28.15
N ILE A 470 10.59 -4.51 27.59
CA ILE A 470 10.59 -4.78 26.14
C ILE A 470 9.18 -5.11 25.64
N TYR A 471 8.45 -6.00 26.33
CA TYR A 471 7.07 -6.33 25.98
C TYR A 471 6.13 -5.15 26.17
N GLU A 472 6.34 -4.30 27.19
CA GLU A 472 5.58 -3.08 27.38
C GLU A 472 5.86 -2.04 26.29
N LEU A 473 7.12 -1.87 25.86
CA LEU A 473 7.48 -1.03 24.73
C LEU A 473 6.81 -1.52 23.44
N PHE A 474 6.81 -2.85 23.22
CA PHE A 474 6.12 -3.47 22.10
C PHE A 474 4.61 -3.24 22.17
N ALA A 475 3.97 -3.51 23.32
CA ALA A 475 2.54 -3.30 23.55
C ALA A 475 2.17 -1.81 23.42
N PHE A 476 2.99 -0.91 23.94
CA PHE A 476 2.79 0.52 23.84
C PHE A 476 2.83 0.97 22.38
N LYS A 477 3.80 0.49 21.60
CA LYS A 477 3.96 0.89 20.20
C LYS A 477 2.91 0.24 19.29
N HIS A 478 2.61 -1.04 19.52
CA HIS A 478 1.82 -1.84 18.58
C HIS A 478 0.41 -2.14 19.06
N CYS A 479 0.06 -2.00 20.34
CA CYS A 479 -1.28 -2.31 20.87
C CYS A 479 -2.03 -1.05 21.36
N LYS A 480 -1.31 -0.07 21.93
CA LYS A 480 -1.93 1.14 22.48
C LYS A 480 -2.49 2.05 21.37
N GLY A 481 -3.72 2.51 21.57
CA GLY A 481 -4.39 3.40 20.60
C GLY A 481 -5.13 2.67 19.48
N ARG A 482 -5.07 1.34 19.42
CA ARG A 482 -5.91 0.56 18.50
C ARG A 482 -7.37 0.53 18.95
N LYS A 483 -8.31 0.64 18.00
CA LYS A 483 -9.73 0.37 18.27
C LYS A 483 -10.05 -1.12 18.35
N VAL A 484 -9.40 -1.94 17.53
CA VAL A 484 -9.54 -3.40 17.54
C VAL A 484 -8.39 -4.00 18.35
N LYS A 485 -8.72 -4.71 19.41
CA LYS A 485 -7.73 -5.43 20.21
C LYS A 485 -7.32 -6.70 19.46
N LEU A 486 -6.01 -6.84 19.20
CA LEU A 486 -5.47 -8.07 18.63
C LEU A 486 -5.48 -9.17 19.71
N ALA A 487 -5.75 -10.41 19.32
CA ALA A 487 -5.59 -11.57 20.19
C ALA A 487 -4.16 -11.68 20.74
N LEU A 488 -3.15 -11.28 19.95
CA LEU A 488 -1.77 -11.13 20.40
C LEU A 488 -1.64 -10.11 21.53
N CYS A 489 -2.22 -8.92 21.38
CA CYS A 489 -2.14 -7.89 22.41
C CYS A 489 -2.82 -8.33 23.71
N GLU A 490 -3.94 -9.03 23.59
CA GLU A 490 -4.64 -9.59 24.76
C GLU A 490 -3.82 -10.69 25.43
N GLU A 491 -3.20 -11.58 24.67
CA GLU A 491 -2.34 -12.64 25.19
C GLU A 491 -1.04 -12.08 25.80
N LEU A 492 -0.45 -11.05 25.19
CA LEU A 492 0.72 -10.37 25.72
C LEU A 492 0.38 -9.60 27.01
N ASP A 493 -0.74 -8.89 27.04
CA ASP A 493 -1.25 -8.24 28.26
C ASP A 493 -1.58 -9.25 29.36
N GLU A 494 -2.12 -10.42 29.01
CA GLU A 494 -2.39 -11.53 29.94
C GLU A 494 -1.08 -12.08 30.52
N ARG A 495 -0.10 -12.42 29.66
CA ARG A 495 1.21 -12.93 30.07
C ARG A 495 2.00 -11.91 30.89
N MET A 496 2.00 -10.64 30.50
CA MET A 496 2.64 -9.56 31.27
C MET A 496 1.97 -9.38 32.63
N ARG A 497 0.64 -9.51 32.70
CA ARG A 497 -0.10 -9.40 33.96
C ARG A 497 0.19 -10.59 34.87
N ASP A 498 0.23 -11.80 34.34
CA ASP A 498 0.58 -13.00 35.10
C ASP A 498 2.01 -12.89 35.66
N LEU A 499 2.97 -12.44 34.84
CA LEU A 499 4.35 -12.25 35.26
C LEU A 499 4.49 -11.12 36.30
N LYS A 500 3.79 -9.99 36.13
CA LYS A 500 3.75 -8.91 37.11
C LYS A 500 3.11 -9.33 38.42
N ASN A 501 2.03 -10.12 38.37
CA ASN A 501 1.39 -10.67 39.56
C ASN A 501 2.35 -11.62 40.29
N GLU A 502 3.08 -12.49 39.57
CA GLU A 502 4.12 -13.32 40.14
C GLU A 502 5.25 -12.48 40.76
N LEU A 503 5.69 -11.40 40.11
CA LEU A 503 6.72 -10.50 40.65
C LEU A 503 6.26 -9.72 41.90
N GLN A 504 5.00 -9.28 41.93
CA GLN A 504 4.42 -8.61 43.10
C GLN A 504 4.31 -9.53 44.32
N THR A 505 4.22 -10.85 44.12
CA THR A 505 4.28 -11.80 45.26
C THR A 505 5.66 -11.88 45.92
N PHE A 506 6.69 -11.29 45.31
CA PHE A 506 8.03 -11.19 45.88
C PHE A 506 8.24 -9.88 46.70
N GLU A 507 7.36 -8.88 46.55
CA GLU A 507 7.41 -7.63 47.31
C GLU A 507 6.78 -7.82 48.71
N GLY A 508 7.54 -8.38 49.66
CA GLY A 508 7.14 -8.37 51.08
C GLY A 508 7.67 -9.49 51.98
N GLU A 509 8.29 -10.54 51.43
CA GLU A 509 8.95 -11.60 52.21
C GLU A 509 10.47 -11.32 52.33
N GLU A 510 11.11 -11.71 53.43
CA GLU A 510 12.58 -11.60 53.56
C GLU A 510 13.27 -12.37 52.41
N TYR A 511 14.35 -11.80 51.87
CA TYR A 511 15.12 -12.32 50.74
C TYR A 511 15.75 -13.70 51.06
N ASP A 512 14.97 -14.77 50.87
CA ASP A 512 15.42 -16.16 51.02
C ASP A 512 15.82 -16.81 49.67
N GLU A 513 16.68 -17.84 49.70
CA GLU A 513 17.05 -18.72 48.56
C GLU A 513 15.83 -19.28 47.79
N ASN A 514 14.67 -19.33 48.46
CA ASN A 514 13.40 -19.73 47.87
C ASN A 514 12.89 -18.72 46.81
N HIS A 515 13.13 -17.42 46.99
CA HIS A 515 12.81 -16.39 46.01
C HIS A 515 13.65 -16.54 44.75
N LYS A 516 14.95 -16.83 44.93
CA LYS A 516 15.89 -17.10 43.83
C LYS A 516 15.46 -18.33 43.04
N MET A 517 15.08 -19.41 43.70
CA MET A 517 14.56 -20.62 43.04
C MET A 517 13.25 -20.36 42.30
N LYS A 518 12.31 -19.60 42.88
CA LYS A 518 11.05 -19.23 42.21
C LYS A 518 11.27 -18.30 41.01
N ALA A 519 12.18 -17.33 41.10
CA ALA A 519 12.54 -16.45 40.00
C ALA A 519 13.23 -17.22 38.87
N ILE A 520 14.14 -18.15 39.20
CA ILE A 520 14.76 -19.08 38.24
C ILE A 520 13.72 -20.03 37.63
N GLU A 521 12.72 -20.47 38.38
CA GLU A 521 11.63 -21.31 37.89
C GLU A 521 10.65 -20.52 36.99
N ALA A 522 10.39 -19.25 37.29
CA ALA A 522 9.65 -18.34 36.42
C ALA A 522 10.42 -18.10 35.12
N LEU A 523 11.72 -17.83 35.20
CA LEU A 523 12.63 -17.77 34.04
C LEU A 523 12.60 -19.07 33.23
N LYS A 524 12.75 -20.24 33.87
CA LYS A 524 12.68 -21.55 33.17
C LYS A 524 11.32 -21.84 32.55
N ARG A 525 10.22 -21.41 33.17
CA ARG A 525 8.88 -21.50 32.56
C ARG A 525 8.80 -20.60 31.33
N MET A 526 9.35 -19.39 31.41
CA MET A 526 9.51 -18.49 30.26
C MET A 526 10.39 -19.11 29.16
N GLU A 527 11.52 -19.74 29.53
CA GLU A 527 12.42 -20.47 28.62
C GLU A 527 11.72 -21.66 27.94
N SER A 528 10.81 -22.34 28.65
CA SER A 528 10.02 -23.45 28.11
C SER A 528 8.91 -23.02 27.15
N TRP A 529 8.63 -21.72 27.07
CA TRP A 529 7.73 -21.13 26.08
C TRP A 529 8.43 -20.86 24.74
N ASN A 530 9.52 -21.57 24.43
CA ASN A 530 10.20 -21.49 23.15
C ASN A 530 9.59 -22.37 22.07
N LEU A 531 9.49 -21.80 20.86
CA LEU A 531 8.82 -22.36 19.68
C LEU A 531 9.70 -23.33 18.86
N PHE A 532 10.97 -23.48 19.15
CA PHE A 532 11.83 -24.40 18.39
C PHE A 532 11.69 -25.81 18.98
N SER A 533 10.73 -26.59 18.48
CA SER A 533 10.37 -27.93 18.98
C SER A 533 11.48 -28.98 18.89
N ASP A 534 11.33 -30.03 19.70
CA ASP A 534 12.10 -31.26 20.00
C ASP A 534 12.93 -31.99 18.90
N THR A 535 13.11 -31.44 17.70
CA THR A 535 14.00 -31.99 16.67
C THR A 535 15.29 -31.18 16.60
N GLN A 536 16.38 -31.72 17.15
CA GLN A 536 17.73 -31.21 16.92
C GLN A 536 18.17 -31.54 15.49
N GLU A 537 18.07 -30.58 14.58
CA GLU A 537 18.94 -30.55 13.39
C GLU A 537 20.29 -29.89 13.75
N GLU A 538 21.37 -30.40 13.16
CA GLU A 538 22.75 -29.95 13.37
C GLU A 538 22.98 -28.54 12.79
N PHE A 539 23.32 -27.60 13.69
CA PHE A 539 24.01 -26.30 13.50
C PHE A 539 23.37 -25.20 12.62
N GLN A 540 23.05 -24.05 13.23
CA GLN A 540 24.00 -22.95 13.49
C GLN A 540 23.46 -22.07 14.64
N ASN A 541 24.34 -21.39 15.38
CA ASN A 541 24.03 -20.51 16.51
C ASN A 541 22.96 -19.46 16.15
N TYR A 542 21.70 -19.74 16.48
CA TYR A 542 20.60 -18.79 16.35
C TYR A 542 20.71 -17.76 17.49
N THR A 543 21.39 -16.66 17.22
CA THR A 543 21.54 -15.53 18.16
C THR A 543 20.28 -14.65 18.13
N VAL A 544 19.97 -13.97 19.24
CA VAL A 544 18.88 -12.96 19.31
C VAL A 544 18.97 -11.94 18.17
N ALA A 545 20.20 -11.65 17.72
CA ALA A 545 20.45 -10.75 16.61
C ALA A 545 19.96 -11.29 15.25
N ARG A 546 19.96 -12.61 15.04
CA ARG A 546 19.39 -13.26 13.84
C ARG A 546 17.87 -13.13 13.83
N ASP A 547 17.21 -13.36 14.95
CA ASP A 547 15.75 -13.18 15.08
C ASP A 547 15.33 -11.71 14.92
N ALA A 548 16.09 -10.78 15.52
CA ALA A 548 15.87 -9.35 15.34
C ALA A 548 16.04 -8.93 13.87
N PHE A 549 17.04 -9.47 13.17
CA PHE A 549 17.25 -9.26 11.74
C PHE A 549 16.05 -9.77 10.93
N LEU A 550 15.59 -10.99 11.17
CA LEU A 550 14.43 -11.58 10.47
C LEU A 550 13.15 -10.80 10.74
N ALA A 551 12.92 -10.34 11.98
CA ALA A 551 11.77 -9.53 12.32
C ALA A 551 11.75 -8.19 11.54
N GLN A 552 12.91 -7.53 11.44
CA GLN A 552 13.05 -6.28 10.72
C GLN A 552 12.99 -6.47 9.20
N LEU A 553 13.56 -7.55 8.67
CA LEU A 553 13.41 -7.95 7.27
C LEU A 553 11.94 -8.21 6.94
N GLY A 554 11.23 -8.88 7.84
CA GLY A 554 9.81 -9.11 7.75
C GLY A 554 9.00 -7.81 7.72
N ALA A 555 9.27 -6.89 8.64
CA ALA A 555 8.64 -5.56 8.63
C ALA A 555 8.87 -4.83 7.30
N THR A 556 10.07 -4.99 6.72
CA THR A 556 10.42 -4.41 5.41
C THR A 556 9.60 -5.04 4.27
N PHE A 557 9.42 -6.37 4.28
CA PHE A 557 8.56 -7.06 3.29
C PHE A 557 7.10 -6.63 3.39
N TRP A 558 6.57 -6.55 4.62
CA TRP A 558 5.22 -6.03 4.87
C TRP A 558 5.07 -4.59 4.35
N GLY A 559 6.02 -3.71 4.69
CA GLY A 559 6.05 -2.34 4.22
C GLY A 559 6.08 -2.25 2.69
N SER A 560 6.87 -3.09 2.02
CA SER A 560 6.92 -3.13 0.55
C SER A 560 5.58 -3.51 -0.10
N MET A 561 4.87 -4.50 0.46
CA MET A 561 3.55 -4.93 -0.03
C MET A 561 2.51 -3.82 0.13
N ARG A 562 2.54 -3.12 1.28
CA ARG A 562 1.60 -2.05 1.59
C ARG A 562 1.86 -0.75 0.83
N HIS A 563 3.11 -0.33 0.72
CA HIS A 563 3.47 0.98 0.17
C HIS A 563 3.76 0.96 -1.33
N VAL A 564 4.31 -0.14 -1.87
CA VAL A 564 4.69 -0.23 -3.29
C VAL A 564 3.65 -1.02 -4.09
N VAL A 565 3.29 -2.20 -3.60
CA VAL A 565 2.40 -3.10 -4.35
C VAL A 565 0.93 -2.73 -4.19
N SER A 566 0.47 -2.35 -3.01
CA SER A 566 -0.94 -2.04 -2.72
C SER A 566 -1.15 -0.72 -1.96
N PRO A 567 -0.63 0.41 -2.49
CA PRO A 567 -0.75 1.70 -1.81
C PRO A 567 -2.20 2.12 -1.55
N SER A 568 -2.41 2.88 -0.48
CA SER A 568 -3.69 3.54 -0.22
C SER A 568 -3.98 4.60 -1.30
N LEU A 569 -5.25 4.81 -1.62
CA LEU A 569 -5.68 5.82 -2.60
C LEU A 569 -6.32 7.03 -1.90
N ALA A 570 -6.45 8.15 -2.61
CA ALA A 570 -7.23 9.29 -2.14
C ALA A 570 -8.72 8.94 -2.03
N ASP A 571 -9.42 9.57 -1.10
CA ASP A 571 -10.88 9.45 -1.02
C ASP A 571 -11.55 10.09 -2.24
N GLY A 572 -12.26 9.26 -3.00
CA GLY A 572 -12.89 9.59 -4.26
C GLY A 572 -13.42 8.36 -4.99
N ALA A 573 -14.29 8.60 -5.97
CA ALA A 573 -14.75 7.58 -6.91
C ALA A 573 -14.09 7.88 -8.26
N PHE A 574 -13.18 7.00 -8.69
CA PHE A 574 -12.41 7.19 -9.91
C PHE A 574 -12.92 6.23 -10.97
N HIS A 575 -13.71 6.74 -11.91
CA HIS A 575 -14.27 5.94 -13.00
C HIS A 575 -13.30 5.85 -14.19
N TYR A 576 -13.36 4.72 -14.90
CA TYR A 576 -12.68 4.58 -16.18
C TYR A 576 -13.41 5.38 -17.27
N TYR A 577 -12.67 6.23 -17.99
CA TYR A 577 -13.14 6.95 -19.17
C TYR A 577 -12.29 6.58 -20.39
N GLU A 578 -12.93 6.40 -21.55
CA GLU A 578 -12.24 6.08 -22.80
C GLU A 578 -11.49 7.28 -23.39
N LYS A 579 -12.01 8.50 -23.22
CA LYS A 579 -11.39 9.73 -23.67
C LYS A 579 -11.09 10.63 -22.48
N ILE A 580 -9.89 11.17 -22.42
CA ILE A 580 -9.48 12.16 -21.42
C ILE A 580 -9.05 13.43 -22.15
N SER A 581 -9.60 14.55 -21.72
CA SER A 581 -9.32 15.87 -22.29
C SER A 581 -8.78 16.80 -21.22
N PHE A 582 -7.47 17.08 -21.29
CA PHE A 582 -6.85 18.07 -20.42
C PHE A 582 -7.08 19.47 -20.97
N GLN A 583 -7.76 20.31 -20.20
CA GLN A 583 -7.93 21.73 -20.47
C GLN A 583 -6.86 22.50 -19.70
N LEU A 584 -5.85 23.03 -20.40
CA LEU A 584 -4.69 23.69 -19.78
C LEU A 584 -4.92 25.21 -19.77
N PHE A 585 -5.22 25.79 -18.62
CA PHE A 585 -5.41 27.24 -18.45
C PHE A 585 -4.13 27.88 -17.91
N PHE A 586 -3.35 28.52 -18.77
CA PHE A 586 -2.16 29.26 -18.36
C PHE A 586 -2.53 30.70 -18.00
N ILE A 587 -2.32 31.05 -16.74
CA ILE A 587 -2.71 32.33 -16.15
C ILE A 587 -1.46 33.16 -15.87
N THR A 588 -1.36 34.32 -16.53
CA THR A 588 -0.22 35.23 -16.43
C THR A 588 -0.66 36.61 -15.95
N GLN A 589 0.23 37.40 -15.32
CA GLN A 589 -0.10 38.78 -14.94
C GLN A 589 -0.34 39.67 -16.17
N GLU A 590 0.61 39.63 -17.11
CA GLU A 590 0.58 40.40 -18.35
C GLU A 590 0.26 39.53 -19.57
N ARG A 591 -0.13 40.18 -20.68
CA ARG A 591 -0.45 39.51 -21.94
C ARG A 591 0.81 38.96 -22.62
N VAL A 592 0.93 37.64 -22.69
CA VAL A 592 1.96 36.96 -23.48
C VAL A 592 1.46 36.77 -24.92
N ARG A 593 2.25 37.21 -25.92
CA ARG A 593 1.82 37.20 -27.33
C ARG A 593 1.88 35.81 -27.98
N ASN A 594 2.75 34.91 -27.51
CA ASN A 594 2.95 33.57 -28.08
C ASN A 594 3.11 32.49 -27.00
N SER A 595 2.54 31.30 -27.23
CA SER A 595 2.71 30.13 -26.34
C SER A 595 4.17 29.68 -26.17
N LYS A 596 5.03 29.97 -27.16
CA LYS A 596 6.48 29.72 -27.09
C LYS A 596 7.23 30.62 -26.09
N GLN A 597 6.61 31.70 -25.62
CA GLN A 597 7.20 32.62 -24.64
C GLN A 597 6.83 32.25 -23.20
N LEU A 598 6.03 31.20 -22.99
CA LEU A 598 5.75 30.73 -21.64
C LEU A 598 6.99 30.08 -21.03
N PRO A 599 7.24 30.29 -19.73
CA PRO A 599 8.30 29.59 -19.00
C PRO A 599 7.95 28.11 -18.73
N VAL A 600 6.92 27.56 -19.39
CA VAL A 600 6.47 26.17 -19.23
C VAL A 600 6.90 25.36 -20.45
N ASP A 601 7.57 24.22 -20.22
CA ASP A 601 7.81 23.25 -21.28
C ASP A 601 6.53 22.46 -21.58
N ILE A 602 5.73 22.96 -22.52
CA ILE A 602 4.47 22.33 -22.94
C ILE A 602 4.69 20.92 -23.49
N ARG A 603 5.86 20.61 -24.07
CA ARG A 603 6.15 19.27 -24.60
C ARG A 603 6.32 18.29 -23.46
N ALA A 604 7.21 18.61 -22.52
CA ALA A 604 7.44 17.77 -21.33
C ALA A 604 6.16 17.60 -20.51
N LEU A 605 5.33 18.66 -20.37
CA LEU A 605 4.03 18.56 -19.70
C LEU A 605 3.08 17.59 -20.41
N LYS A 606 2.99 17.66 -21.74
CA LYS A 606 2.13 16.74 -22.52
C LYS A 606 2.62 15.30 -22.44
N GLU A 607 3.93 15.08 -22.54
CA GLU A 607 4.53 13.75 -22.42
C GLU A 607 4.32 13.18 -21.00
N GLY A 608 4.54 13.99 -19.97
CA GLY A 608 4.26 13.62 -18.58
C GLY A 608 2.81 13.26 -18.34
N LEU A 609 1.86 14.09 -18.78
CA LEU A 609 0.42 13.81 -18.64
C LEU A 609 -0.01 12.58 -19.45
N THR A 610 0.62 12.34 -20.60
CA THR A 610 0.38 11.12 -21.40
C THR A 610 0.85 9.87 -20.67
N SER A 611 1.95 9.95 -19.91
CA SER A 611 2.51 8.80 -19.19
C SER A 611 1.63 8.30 -18.04
N LEU A 612 0.72 9.14 -17.53
CA LEU A 612 -0.30 8.77 -16.53
C LEU A 612 -1.48 7.98 -17.13
N LEU A 613 -1.65 8.00 -18.46
CA LEU A 613 -2.79 7.36 -19.10
C LEU A 613 -2.53 5.89 -19.39
N LEU A 614 -3.59 5.11 -19.31
CA LEU A 614 -3.54 3.72 -19.72
C LEU A 614 -3.53 3.62 -21.26
N PRO A 615 -2.85 2.62 -21.86
CA PRO A 615 -2.75 2.48 -23.31
C PRO A 615 -4.09 2.43 -24.07
N SER A 616 -5.19 2.07 -23.41
CA SER A 616 -6.53 2.02 -24.00
C SER A 616 -7.24 3.39 -24.08
N GLN A 617 -6.72 4.42 -23.40
CA GLN A 617 -7.35 5.74 -23.29
C GLN A 617 -6.89 6.68 -24.41
N LYS A 618 -7.82 7.49 -24.92
CA LYS A 618 -7.55 8.51 -25.95
C LYS A 618 -7.37 9.87 -25.30
N LEU A 619 -6.40 10.63 -25.80
CA LEU A 619 -5.96 11.88 -25.19
C LEU A 619 -6.24 13.09 -26.09
N MET A 620 -6.77 14.16 -25.50
CA MET A 620 -6.91 15.47 -26.12
C MET A 620 -6.33 16.56 -25.21
N PHE A 621 -5.71 17.57 -25.80
CA PHE A 621 -5.17 18.73 -25.09
C PHE A 621 -5.75 20.01 -25.66
N THR A 622 -6.34 20.83 -24.80
CA THR A 622 -6.88 22.14 -25.16
C THR A 622 -6.20 23.22 -24.33
N PRO A 623 -5.19 23.93 -24.87
CA PRO A 623 -4.53 25.01 -24.17
C PRO A 623 -5.32 26.33 -24.29
N HIS A 624 -5.44 27.04 -23.18
CA HIS A 624 -6.06 28.34 -23.03
C HIS A 624 -5.07 29.31 -22.37
N MET A 625 -5.01 30.54 -22.88
CA MET A 625 -4.17 31.62 -22.33
C MET A 625 -5.07 32.68 -21.73
N LEU A 626 -4.95 32.93 -20.42
CA LEU A 626 -5.80 33.86 -19.69
C LEU A 626 -4.94 34.87 -18.91
N PRO A 627 -4.70 36.07 -19.45
CA PRO A 627 -4.01 37.11 -18.71
C PRO A 627 -4.94 37.76 -17.67
N LEU A 628 -4.47 37.91 -16.43
CA LEU A 628 -5.22 38.55 -15.34
C LEU A 628 -5.58 40.01 -15.65
N SER A 629 -4.84 40.67 -16.53
CA SER A 629 -5.11 42.05 -16.96
C SER A 629 -6.34 42.18 -17.87
N GLU A 630 -6.77 41.11 -18.57
CA GLU A 630 -7.90 41.15 -19.50
C GLU A 630 -9.20 40.61 -18.86
N ASP A 631 -9.11 39.75 -17.84
CA ASP A 631 -10.26 39.19 -17.12
C ASP A 631 -10.32 39.72 -15.66
N PRO A 632 -11.15 40.76 -15.38
CA PRO A 632 -11.25 41.32 -14.03
C PRO A 632 -11.86 40.34 -13.03
N ALA A 633 -12.65 39.36 -13.48
CA ALA A 633 -13.32 38.40 -12.61
C ALA A 633 -12.33 37.32 -12.15
N LEU A 634 -11.46 36.84 -13.07
CA LEU A 634 -10.35 35.97 -12.73
C LEU A 634 -9.31 36.68 -11.85
N ALA A 635 -9.00 37.94 -12.12
CA ALA A 635 -8.12 38.75 -11.28
C ALA A 635 -8.67 38.92 -9.86
N MET A 636 -9.98 39.14 -9.71
CA MET A 636 -10.65 39.17 -8.42
C MET A 636 -10.55 37.82 -7.71
N ALA A 637 -10.81 36.71 -8.41
CA ALA A 637 -10.69 35.37 -7.83
C ALA A 637 -9.28 35.10 -7.29
N PHE A 638 -8.25 35.42 -8.07
CA PHE A 638 -6.85 35.32 -7.67
C PHE A 638 -6.53 36.20 -6.44
N SER A 639 -6.95 37.46 -6.46
CA SER A 639 -6.70 38.39 -5.36
C SER A 639 -7.39 37.97 -4.06
N VAL A 640 -8.63 37.48 -4.14
CA VAL A 640 -9.41 37.01 -2.99
C VAL A 640 -8.84 35.72 -2.41
N ALA A 641 -8.24 34.85 -3.22
CA ALA A 641 -7.62 33.60 -2.75
C ALA A 641 -6.20 33.78 -2.19
N ARG A 642 -5.50 34.87 -2.54
CA ARG A 642 -4.13 35.14 -2.06
C ARG A 642 -4.12 35.42 -0.56
N ARG A 643 -3.26 34.71 0.17
CA ARG A 643 -3.03 34.83 1.61
C ARG A 643 -1.53 34.86 1.89
N ALA A 644 -1.16 35.30 3.08
CA ALA A 644 0.20 35.20 3.58
C ALA A 644 0.17 34.61 4.99
N SER A 645 1.01 33.61 5.23
CA SER A 645 1.16 33.01 6.55
C SER A 645 2.62 32.83 6.88
N ALA A 646 2.95 32.96 8.16
CA ALA A 646 4.30 32.77 8.62
C ALA A 646 4.48 31.33 9.08
N VAL A 647 5.17 30.54 8.27
CA VAL A 647 5.37 29.11 8.47
C VAL A 647 6.66 28.89 9.26
N PRO A 648 6.59 28.28 10.45
CA PRO A 648 7.78 27.85 11.15
C PRO A 648 8.31 26.54 10.56
N PHE A 649 9.63 26.42 10.44
CA PHE A 649 10.29 25.16 10.13
C PHE A 649 11.63 25.07 10.84
N LEU A 650 12.01 23.85 11.21
CA LEU A 650 13.30 23.55 11.79
C LEU A 650 14.26 23.22 10.66
N LEU A 651 15.42 23.86 10.68
CA LEU A 651 16.52 23.53 9.79
C LEU A 651 17.25 22.28 10.31
N VAL A 652 17.99 21.62 9.42
CA VAL A 652 18.73 20.40 9.77
C VAL A 652 19.78 20.65 10.86
N ASN A 653 20.28 21.87 10.98
CA ASN A 653 21.19 22.30 12.04
C ASN A 653 20.50 22.53 13.41
N GLY A 654 19.21 22.18 13.54
CA GLY A 654 18.42 22.36 14.76
C GLY A 654 17.97 23.80 15.02
N THR A 655 18.25 24.74 14.10
CA THR A 655 17.82 26.14 14.26
C THR A 655 16.39 26.33 13.77
N TYR A 656 15.61 27.08 14.55
CA TYR A 656 14.25 27.42 14.20
C TYR A 656 14.23 28.66 13.29
N ARG A 657 13.59 28.55 12.13
CA ARG A 657 13.41 29.66 11.19
C ARG A 657 11.93 29.85 10.88
N LYS A 658 11.51 31.12 10.78
CA LYS A 658 10.17 31.50 10.37
C LYS A 658 10.25 32.20 9.03
N THR A 659 9.60 31.66 8.00
CA THR A 659 9.47 32.34 6.69
C THR A 659 8.03 32.77 6.46
N VAL A 660 7.84 34.01 6.03
CA VAL A 660 6.53 34.49 5.56
C VAL A 660 6.34 34.00 4.14
N ARG A 661 5.31 33.17 3.92
CA ARG A 661 5.00 32.57 2.62
C ARG A 661 3.70 33.16 2.08
N SER A 662 3.74 33.68 0.86
CA SER A 662 2.52 33.99 0.09
C SER A 662 1.98 32.68 -0.47
N TYR A 663 0.67 32.45 -0.34
CA TYR A 663 0.03 31.25 -0.88
C TYR A 663 -1.37 31.54 -1.42
N LEU A 664 -1.85 30.69 -2.31
CA LEU A 664 -3.24 30.64 -2.74
C LEU A 664 -3.99 29.62 -1.88
N ASP A 665 -5.09 30.06 -1.30
CA ASP A 665 -6.06 29.18 -0.65
C ASP A 665 -6.85 28.44 -1.75
N SER A 666 -6.60 27.14 -1.84
CA SER A 666 -7.17 26.26 -2.85
C SER A 666 -8.70 26.20 -2.78
N SER A 667 -9.28 26.23 -1.58
CA SER A 667 -10.73 26.08 -1.36
C SER A 667 -11.50 27.34 -1.77
N ILE A 668 -10.96 28.51 -1.41
CA ILE A 668 -11.51 29.80 -1.80
C ILE A 668 -11.38 29.98 -3.32
N LEU A 669 -10.23 29.63 -3.89
CA LEU A 669 -10.00 29.76 -5.33
C LEU A 669 -10.95 28.88 -6.14
N GLN A 670 -11.11 27.61 -5.74
CA GLN A 670 -12.04 26.67 -6.34
C GLN A 670 -13.46 27.25 -6.38
N TYR A 671 -13.94 27.73 -5.24
CA TYR A 671 -15.27 28.32 -5.12
C TYR A 671 -15.45 29.53 -6.05
N GLN A 672 -14.46 30.42 -6.17
CA GLN A 672 -14.56 31.57 -7.07
C GLN A 672 -14.54 31.15 -8.54
N LEU A 673 -13.65 30.24 -8.94
CA LEU A 673 -13.56 29.76 -10.33
C LEU A 673 -14.86 29.05 -10.76
N GLN A 674 -15.45 28.24 -9.88
CA GLN A 674 -16.75 27.61 -10.13
C GLN A 674 -17.86 28.63 -10.39
N ARG A 675 -17.86 29.76 -9.67
CA ARG A 675 -18.85 30.84 -9.87
C ARG A 675 -18.68 31.56 -11.21
N LEU A 676 -17.45 31.78 -11.65
CA LEU A 676 -17.17 32.39 -12.96
C LEU A 676 -17.71 31.52 -14.10
N ASN A 677 -17.71 30.21 -13.91
CA ASN A 677 -18.11 29.22 -14.92
C ASN A 677 -19.61 28.93 -14.99
N VAL A 678 -20.45 29.57 -14.16
CA VAL A 678 -21.92 29.37 -14.17
C VAL A 678 -22.54 29.68 -15.55
N HIS A 679 -21.85 30.44 -16.40
CA HIS A 679 -22.30 30.83 -17.75
C HIS A 679 -21.56 30.14 -18.92
N GLY A 680 -20.65 29.18 -18.67
CA GLY A 680 -19.94 28.49 -19.76
C GLY A 680 -19.05 27.30 -19.36
N SER A 681 -19.28 26.16 -20.02
CA SER A 681 -18.31 25.12 -20.41
C SER A 681 -17.39 24.41 -19.39
N LEU A 682 -17.51 24.64 -18.09
CA LEU A 682 -16.75 23.89 -17.06
C LEU A 682 -17.66 23.13 -16.08
N LYS A 683 -18.95 22.99 -16.39
CA LYS A 683 -19.67 21.84 -15.86
C LYS A 683 -19.02 20.62 -16.48
N GLY A 684 -18.19 19.93 -15.68
CA GLY A 684 -18.10 18.47 -15.70
C GLY A 684 -19.49 17.90 -15.46
N MET A 685 -20.40 18.15 -16.40
CA MET A 685 -21.64 17.43 -16.49
C MET A 685 -21.18 16.03 -16.75
N HIS A 686 -21.45 15.14 -15.80
CA HIS A 686 -21.75 13.76 -16.09
C HIS A 686 -22.90 13.75 -17.10
N ALA A 687 -22.62 14.13 -18.35
CA ALA A 687 -23.42 13.74 -19.48
C ALA A 687 -23.52 12.23 -19.32
N HIS A 688 -24.72 11.68 -19.45
CA HIS A 688 -25.01 10.26 -19.29
C HIS A 688 -24.21 9.33 -20.22
N SER A 689 -23.21 9.84 -20.95
CA SER A 689 -22.18 9.12 -21.67
C SER A 689 -20.88 9.13 -20.83
N ARG A 690 -20.53 7.98 -20.22
CA ARG A 690 -19.22 7.68 -19.58
C ARG A 690 -18.03 7.70 -20.58
N SER A 691 -18.11 8.49 -21.65
CA SER A 691 -17.18 8.42 -22.79
C SER A 691 -16.01 9.39 -22.70
N MET A 692 -16.15 10.51 -21.96
CA MET A 692 -15.13 11.56 -21.89
C MET A 692 -15.03 12.20 -20.51
N LEU A 693 -13.82 12.29 -19.98
CA LEU A 693 -13.47 13.05 -18.78
C LEU A 693 -12.76 14.35 -19.18
N GLU A 694 -13.24 15.48 -18.69
CA GLU A 694 -12.58 16.78 -18.83
C GLU A 694 -11.83 17.10 -17.55
N VAL A 695 -10.53 17.39 -17.67
CA VAL A 695 -9.64 17.67 -16.55
C VAL A 695 -9.08 19.10 -16.69
N PRO A 696 -9.66 20.08 -15.99
CA PRO A 696 -9.18 21.45 -16.01
C PRO A 696 -7.94 21.62 -15.12
N ILE A 697 -6.84 22.09 -15.71
CA ILE A 697 -5.57 22.39 -15.04
C ILE A 697 -5.34 23.90 -15.10
N PHE A 698 -5.46 24.57 -13.97
CA PHE A 698 -5.19 26.00 -13.81
C PHE A 698 -3.75 26.22 -13.39
N TRP A 699 -2.95 26.78 -14.29
CA TRP A 699 -1.51 27.01 -14.10
C TRP A 699 -1.22 28.49 -13.91
N PHE A 700 -0.98 28.90 -12.67
CA PHE A 700 -0.68 30.29 -12.30
C PHE A 700 0.81 30.57 -12.39
N ILE A 701 1.21 31.50 -13.26
CA ILE A 701 2.59 31.93 -13.46
C ILE A 701 2.75 33.31 -12.82
N HIS A 702 3.61 33.41 -11.81
CA HIS A 702 3.79 34.63 -11.02
C HIS A 702 5.28 34.93 -10.78
N GLY A 703 5.66 36.20 -10.68
CA GLY A 703 7.05 36.58 -10.39
C GLY A 703 7.46 36.22 -8.96
N ASP A 704 6.64 36.62 -7.98
CA ASP A 704 6.91 36.36 -6.56
C ASP A 704 6.75 34.86 -6.20
N PRO A 705 7.51 34.34 -5.22
CA PRO A 705 7.32 33.01 -4.67
C PRO A 705 5.89 32.82 -4.13
N LEU A 706 5.15 31.93 -4.78
CA LEU A 706 3.76 31.62 -4.46
C LEU A 706 3.59 30.10 -4.33
N LEU A 707 2.90 29.69 -3.27
CA LEU A 707 2.56 28.28 -3.02
C LEU A 707 1.04 28.10 -2.98
N ILE A 708 0.58 26.86 -2.85
CA ILE A 708 -0.81 26.49 -2.59
C ILE A 708 -0.88 25.96 -1.16
N ASP A 709 -1.85 26.45 -0.38
CA ASP A 709 -2.07 26.05 1.02
C ASP A 709 -0.75 25.96 1.84
N ARG A 710 0.12 26.96 1.66
CA ARG A 710 1.42 27.16 2.36
C ARG A 710 2.55 26.19 2.03
N HIS A 711 2.27 25.00 1.50
CA HIS A 711 3.26 23.91 1.37
C HIS A 711 3.36 23.31 -0.04
N TYR A 712 2.34 23.44 -0.89
CA TYR A 712 2.28 22.71 -2.15
C TYR A 712 2.61 23.61 -3.35
N GLN A 713 3.19 23.03 -4.40
CA GLN A 713 3.32 23.68 -5.71
C GLN A 713 2.13 23.38 -6.61
N ALA A 714 1.52 22.21 -6.44
CA ALA A 714 0.32 21.78 -7.14
C ALA A 714 -0.60 21.03 -6.19
N LYS A 715 -1.91 21.14 -6.40
CA LYS A 715 -2.92 20.45 -5.60
C LYS A 715 -4.06 19.94 -6.47
N ALA A 716 -4.43 18.68 -6.26
CA ALA A 716 -5.63 18.09 -6.83
C ALA A 716 -6.85 18.49 -5.99
N LEU A 717 -7.90 18.97 -6.66
CA LEU A 717 -9.21 19.16 -6.07
C LEU A 717 -10.19 18.17 -6.72
N SER A 718 -11.44 18.16 -6.24
CA SER A 718 -12.46 17.23 -6.73
C SER A 718 -12.77 17.36 -8.22
N ASP A 719 -12.65 18.55 -8.79
CA ASP A 719 -13.09 18.90 -10.15
C ASP A 719 -12.04 19.65 -10.96
N MET A 720 -10.89 20.01 -10.37
CA MET A 720 -9.83 20.75 -11.04
C MET A 720 -8.46 20.52 -10.40
N ILE A 721 -7.41 20.90 -11.11
CA ILE A 721 -6.03 20.89 -10.61
C ILE A 721 -5.51 22.32 -10.62
N ILE A 722 -4.87 22.75 -9.53
CA ILE A 722 -4.22 24.05 -9.44
C ILE A 722 -2.71 23.83 -9.37
N VAL A 723 -1.96 24.56 -10.20
CA VAL A 723 -0.50 24.56 -10.24
C VAL A 723 -0.01 26.00 -10.12
N VAL A 724 1.06 26.22 -9.36
CA VAL A 724 1.70 27.52 -9.22
C VAL A 724 3.17 27.42 -9.63
N GLN A 725 3.60 28.34 -10.48
CA GLN A 725 4.97 28.49 -10.94
C GLN A 725 5.49 29.88 -10.56
N SER A 726 6.69 29.93 -10.00
CA SER A 726 7.37 31.16 -9.56
C SER A 726 8.78 31.27 -10.17
N GLU A 727 9.41 32.45 -10.17
CA GLU A 727 10.75 32.61 -10.77
C GLU A 727 11.89 31.94 -9.99
N SER A 728 11.68 31.72 -8.68
CA SER A 728 12.68 31.16 -7.77
C SER A 728 12.97 29.69 -8.05
N SER A 729 14.19 29.39 -8.50
CA SER A 729 14.61 28.00 -8.74
C SER A 729 15.08 27.26 -7.49
N SER A 730 15.35 27.97 -6.38
CA SER A 730 15.85 27.41 -5.13
C SER A 730 15.00 27.87 -3.96
N TRP A 731 14.18 26.96 -3.43
CA TRP A 731 13.37 27.20 -2.24
C TRP A 731 13.64 26.14 -1.17
N GLU A 732 14.07 26.59 0.01
CA GLU A 732 14.37 25.69 1.12
C GLU A 732 13.09 25.02 1.66
N SER A 733 13.04 23.69 1.57
CA SER A 733 11.92 22.89 2.06
C SER A 733 12.10 22.48 3.53
N TYR A 734 11.06 21.88 4.10
CA TYR A 734 11.09 21.28 5.44
C TYR A 734 11.62 19.83 5.44
N LEU A 735 11.90 19.28 4.25
CA LEU A 735 12.40 17.94 4.07
C LEU A 735 13.94 17.96 4.03
N GLN A 736 14.54 16.88 4.50
CA GLN A 736 15.98 16.68 4.46
C GLN A 736 16.34 15.40 3.71
N CYS A 737 17.56 15.37 3.20
CA CYS A 737 18.25 14.20 2.71
C CYS A 737 19.69 14.25 3.23
N ASN A 738 20.12 13.18 3.91
CA ASN A 738 21.49 12.95 4.35
C ASN A 738 22.11 14.15 5.09
N GLY A 739 21.33 14.81 5.96
CA GLY A 739 21.79 15.96 6.73
C GLY A 739 21.71 17.31 5.98
N GLN A 740 21.13 17.36 4.78
CA GLN A 740 20.98 18.57 3.97
C GLN A 740 19.51 18.87 3.68
N SER A 741 19.11 20.15 3.73
CA SER A 741 17.77 20.59 3.36
C SER A 741 17.52 20.34 1.86
N LEU A 742 16.40 19.70 1.51
CA LEU A 742 16.00 19.55 0.12
C LEU A 742 15.52 20.90 -0.42
N LEU A 743 16.00 21.27 -1.61
CA LEU A 743 15.66 22.52 -2.27
C LEU A 743 14.63 22.26 -3.37
N TRP A 744 13.45 22.85 -3.24
CA TRP A 744 12.41 22.80 -4.26
C TRP A 744 12.71 23.79 -5.40
N ASP A 745 12.42 23.37 -6.63
CA ASP A 745 12.40 24.26 -7.79
C ASP A 745 10.96 24.76 -8.00
N LEU A 746 10.71 26.06 -7.79
CA LEU A 746 9.40 26.68 -8.05
C LEU A 746 9.27 27.13 -9.52
N ARG A 747 10.38 27.16 -10.27
CA ARG A 747 10.42 27.55 -11.69
C ARG A 747 9.92 26.43 -12.58
N THR A 748 10.15 25.17 -12.22
CA THR A 748 9.71 24.01 -12.99
C THR A 748 8.88 23.02 -12.16
N PRO A 749 7.63 23.35 -11.78
CA PRO A 749 6.80 22.50 -10.90
C PRO A 749 6.18 21.29 -11.63
N MET A 750 6.89 20.67 -12.58
CA MET A 750 6.39 19.56 -13.40
C MET A 750 6.06 18.34 -12.55
N LYS A 751 6.97 17.99 -11.64
CA LYS A 751 6.83 16.84 -10.76
C LYS A 751 5.58 16.95 -9.88
N ALA A 752 5.38 18.12 -9.26
CA ALA A 752 4.20 18.39 -8.45
C ALA A 752 2.92 18.40 -9.28
N ALA A 753 2.94 19.00 -10.48
CA ALA A 753 1.80 19.01 -11.39
C ALA A 753 1.37 17.61 -11.81
N LEU A 754 2.33 16.71 -12.09
CA LEU A 754 2.06 15.32 -12.45
C LEU A 754 1.54 14.50 -11.27
N ALA A 755 2.08 14.71 -10.07
CA ALA A 755 1.55 14.08 -8.86
C ALA A 755 0.09 14.49 -8.60
N ALA A 756 -0.22 15.79 -8.71
CA ALA A 756 -1.60 16.29 -8.56
C ALA A 756 -2.53 15.79 -9.68
N ALA A 757 -2.03 15.68 -10.92
CA ALA A 757 -2.82 15.10 -12.02
C ALA A 757 -3.12 13.62 -11.77
N ALA A 758 -2.16 12.84 -11.26
CA ALA A 758 -2.34 11.44 -10.93
C ALA A 758 -3.34 11.23 -9.77
N GLU A 759 -3.29 12.08 -8.75
CA GLU A 759 -4.27 12.11 -7.66
C GLU A 759 -5.68 12.42 -8.19
N HIS A 760 -5.82 13.42 -9.07
CA HIS A 760 -7.13 13.78 -9.62
C HIS A 760 -7.71 12.68 -10.55
N LEU A 761 -6.87 12.04 -11.37
CA LEU A 761 -7.32 11.03 -12.33
C LEU A 761 -7.73 9.72 -11.66
N ALA A 762 -6.94 9.26 -10.68
CA ALA A 762 -7.08 7.91 -10.14
C ALA A 762 -6.86 7.81 -8.63
N GLY A 763 -6.73 8.93 -7.92
CA GLY A 763 -6.50 8.94 -6.47
C GLY A 763 -5.11 8.45 -6.08
N LEU A 764 -4.13 8.50 -6.99
CA LEU A 764 -2.79 8.05 -6.68
C LEU A 764 -2.11 9.04 -5.71
N LEU A 765 -1.72 8.54 -4.55
CA LEU A 765 -1.05 9.30 -3.50
C LEU A 765 0.45 9.00 -3.46
N PRO A 766 1.25 9.88 -2.83
CA PRO A 766 2.64 9.56 -2.53
C PRO A 766 2.78 8.25 -1.77
N LEU A 767 3.70 7.38 -2.21
CA LEU A 767 3.83 6.01 -1.67
C LEU A 767 4.22 5.97 -0.18
N HIS A 768 4.75 7.06 0.39
CA HIS A 768 4.99 7.13 1.83
C HIS A 768 3.71 7.30 2.66
N LEU A 769 2.58 7.68 2.06
CA LEU A 769 1.30 7.87 2.76
C LEU A 769 0.45 6.61 2.68
N THR A 770 0.01 6.09 3.83
CA THR A 770 -1.00 5.02 3.90
C THR A 770 -2.02 5.31 4.99
N TYR A 771 -3.23 4.78 4.83
CA TYR A 771 -4.24 4.84 5.90
C TYR A 771 -4.08 3.64 6.83
N SER A 772 -4.03 3.89 8.14
CA SER A 772 -4.05 2.84 9.15
C SER A 772 -5.44 2.72 9.76
N GLN A 773 -6.13 1.63 9.46
CA GLN A 773 -7.42 1.30 10.09
C GLN A 773 -7.27 1.18 11.61
N ALA A 774 -6.18 0.57 12.08
CA ALA A 774 -5.94 0.36 13.51
C ALA A 774 -5.92 1.68 14.30
N HIS A 775 -5.36 2.74 13.71
CA HIS A 775 -5.22 4.06 14.33
C HIS A 775 -6.24 5.09 13.84
N GLU A 776 -7.01 4.78 12.79
CA GLU A 776 -7.89 5.71 12.05
C GLU A 776 -7.22 6.99 11.57
N THR A 777 -5.94 6.90 11.21
CA THR A 777 -5.15 8.05 10.77
C THR A 777 -4.31 7.70 9.54
N ALA A 778 -4.01 8.71 8.73
CA ALA A 778 -2.93 8.62 7.77
C ALA A 778 -1.59 8.45 8.50
N MET A 779 -0.80 7.47 8.10
CA MET A 779 0.56 7.22 8.56
C MET A 779 1.54 7.54 7.42
N GLU A 780 2.71 8.05 7.80
CA GLU A 780 3.81 8.34 6.88
C GLU A 780 4.92 7.31 7.10
N GLU A 781 5.44 6.71 6.03
CA GLU A 781 6.63 5.85 6.04
C GLU A 781 7.52 6.20 4.84
N TRP A 782 8.59 6.94 5.09
CA TRP A 782 9.37 7.61 4.06
C TRP A 782 10.33 6.69 3.29
N LEU A 783 10.45 5.41 3.68
CA LEU A 783 11.34 4.43 3.03
C LEU A 783 11.10 4.34 1.52
N TRP A 784 9.84 4.33 1.09
CA TRP A 784 9.45 4.15 -0.32
C TRP A 784 9.25 5.46 -1.09
N SER A 785 9.63 6.61 -0.52
CA SER A 785 9.64 7.88 -1.24
C SER A 785 10.93 8.03 -2.08
N VAL A 786 11.22 6.99 -2.86
CA VAL A 786 12.45 6.79 -3.65
C VAL A 786 12.15 6.46 -5.11
N GLY A 787 13.19 6.37 -5.93
CA GLY A 787 13.06 6.10 -7.35
C GLY A 787 12.80 7.35 -8.18
N CYS A 788 12.75 7.18 -9.49
CA CYS A 788 12.54 8.26 -10.43
C CYS A 788 11.05 8.40 -10.80
N ASN A 789 10.27 9.00 -9.91
CA ASN A 789 8.83 9.16 -10.10
C ASN A 789 8.28 10.44 -9.43
N PRO A 790 7.07 10.90 -9.81
CA PRO A 790 6.49 12.14 -9.28
C PRO A 790 6.34 12.19 -7.75
N PHE A 791 6.31 11.02 -7.09
CA PHE A 791 6.03 10.86 -5.66
C PHE A 791 7.28 10.65 -4.80
N SER A 792 8.44 10.48 -5.43
CA SER A 792 9.73 10.39 -4.76
C SER A 792 10.09 11.73 -4.13
N ILE A 793 10.85 11.77 -3.04
CA ILE A 793 11.51 13.01 -2.60
C ILE A 793 13.02 12.97 -2.85
N THR A 794 13.57 11.79 -3.14
CA THR A 794 15.01 11.58 -3.31
C THR A 794 15.49 11.92 -4.71
N SER A 795 14.61 11.98 -5.72
CA SER A 795 14.99 12.34 -7.09
C SER A 795 14.11 13.45 -7.67
N GLN A 796 14.59 14.20 -8.67
CA GLN A 796 13.78 15.23 -9.36
C GLN A 796 12.94 14.70 -10.54
N GLY A 797 13.18 13.46 -10.97
CA GLY A 797 12.49 12.92 -12.15
C GLY A 797 11.02 12.60 -11.90
N TRP A 798 10.29 12.44 -13.00
CA TRP A 798 8.83 12.36 -13.00
C TRP A 798 8.27 11.18 -13.81
N HIS A 799 9.08 10.13 -14.03
CA HIS A 799 8.65 8.94 -14.76
C HIS A 799 7.62 8.12 -13.97
N VAL A 800 6.60 7.63 -14.66
CA VAL A 800 5.57 6.78 -14.07
C VAL A 800 6.00 5.32 -14.21
N SER A 801 6.27 4.65 -13.09
CA SER A 801 6.57 3.21 -13.09
C SER A 801 5.33 2.36 -13.36
N LYS A 802 5.52 1.10 -13.75
CA LYS A 802 4.42 0.13 -13.90
C LYS A 802 3.63 -0.10 -12.60
N PHE A 803 4.25 0.00 -11.43
CA PHE A 803 3.51 -0.02 -10.15
C PHE A 803 2.45 1.07 -10.09
N HIS A 804 2.80 2.30 -10.50
CA HIS A 804 1.86 3.42 -10.54
C HIS A 804 0.79 3.20 -11.61
N SER A 805 1.17 2.78 -12.82
CA SER A 805 0.20 2.48 -13.90
C SER A 805 -0.79 1.39 -13.51
N ASP A 806 -0.33 0.32 -12.85
CA ASP A 806 -1.19 -0.75 -12.34
C ASP A 806 -2.09 -0.23 -11.22
N THR A 807 -1.60 0.64 -10.35
CA THR A 807 -2.41 1.30 -9.32
C THR A 807 -3.51 2.17 -9.92
N ILE A 808 -3.21 2.93 -10.97
CA ILE A 808 -4.20 3.71 -11.73
C ILE A 808 -5.30 2.81 -12.29
N ALA A 809 -4.90 1.71 -12.96
CA ALA A 809 -5.87 0.76 -13.52
C ALA A 809 -6.71 0.09 -12.43
N ARG A 810 -6.10 -0.26 -11.29
CA ARG A 810 -6.79 -0.84 -10.13
C ARG A 810 -7.78 0.12 -9.51
N SER A 811 -7.45 1.41 -9.39
CA SER A 811 -8.36 2.42 -8.85
C SER A 811 -9.71 2.42 -9.59
N TYR A 812 -9.65 2.34 -10.93
CA TYR A 812 -10.85 2.23 -11.76
C TYR A 812 -11.63 0.92 -11.54
N ILE A 813 -10.92 -0.20 -11.44
CA ILE A 813 -11.54 -1.51 -11.21
C ILE A 813 -12.20 -1.57 -9.83
N ILE A 814 -11.51 -1.10 -8.80
CA ILE A 814 -11.99 -1.09 -7.42
C ILE A 814 -13.23 -0.22 -7.29
N THR A 815 -13.22 0.99 -7.87
CA THR A 815 -14.40 1.88 -7.87
C THR A 815 -15.61 1.17 -8.48
N ALA A 816 -15.44 0.53 -9.64
CA ALA A 816 -16.53 -0.18 -10.30
C ALA A 816 -17.00 -1.44 -9.53
N LEU A 817 -16.08 -2.19 -8.92
CA LEU A 817 -16.41 -3.33 -8.08
C LEU A 817 -17.21 -2.88 -6.84
N GLU A 818 -16.77 -1.82 -6.19
CA GLU A 818 -17.41 -1.32 -4.97
C GLU A 818 -18.80 -0.74 -5.23
N GLU A 819 -18.97 0.07 -6.28
CA GLU A 819 -20.30 0.53 -6.70
C GLU A 819 -21.23 -0.64 -7.02
N SER A 820 -20.72 -1.69 -7.68
CA SER A 820 -21.51 -2.88 -7.99
C SER A 820 -21.89 -3.67 -6.73
N ILE A 821 -21.00 -3.77 -5.74
CA ILE A 821 -21.28 -4.43 -4.46
C ILE A 821 -22.32 -3.63 -3.68
N GLN A 822 -22.16 -2.31 -3.57
CA GLN A 822 -23.12 -1.43 -2.90
C GLN A 822 -24.51 -1.54 -3.55
N LEU A 823 -24.58 -1.55 -4.88
CA LEU A 823 -25.84 -1.68 -5.62
C LEU A 823 -26.50 -3.05 -5.34
N VAL A 824 -25.74 -4.14 -5.39
CA VAL A 824 -26.26 -5.49 -5.09
C VAL A 824 -26.69 -5.61 -3.64
N ASN A 825 -25.89 -5.12 -2.68
CA ASN A 825 -26.25 -5.12 -1.26
C ASN A 825 -27.52 -4.31 -1.00
N SER A 826 -27.67 -3.14 -1.63
CA SER A 826 -28.91 -2.36 -1.53
C SER A 826 -30.13 -3.12 -2.07
N ALA A 827 -29.96 -3.87 -3.16
CA ALA A 827 -31.02 -4.71 -3.74
C ALA A 827 -31.35 -5.93 -2.84
N ILE A 828 -30.34 -6.59 -2.27
CA ILE A 828 -30.53 -7.68 -1.31
C ILE A 828 -31.27 -7.15 -0.06
N HIS A 829 -30.88 -5.99 0.45
CA HIS A 829 -31.56 -5.34 1.57
C HIS A 829 -33.05 -5.14 1.26
N LEU A 830 -33.43 -4.70 0.06
CA LEU A 830 -34.84 -4.60 -0.33
C LEU A 830 -35.57 -5.97 -0.30
N LEU A 831 -34.91 -7.06 -0.70
CA LEU A 831 -35.48 -8.41 -0.62
C LEU A 831 -35.62 -8.92 0.82
N VAL A 832 -34.81 -8.42 1.76
CA VAL A 832 -34.93 -8.74 3.20
C VAL A 832 -36.21 -8.14 3.79
N PHE A 833 -36.65 -6.96 3.33
CA PHE A 833 -37.91 -6.35 3.80
C PHE A 833 -39.16 -7.02 3.24
N GLU A 834 -39.06 -7.68 2.09
CA GLU A 834 -40.21 -8.32 1.44
C GLU A 834 -40.51 -9.70 2.06
N ARG A 835 -41.70 -9.81 2.67
CA ARG A 835 -42.11 -11.01 3.42
C ARG A 835 -42.58 -12.14 2.52
N THR A 836 -42.30 -13.38 2.89
CA THR A 836 -42.79 -14.54 2.13
C THR A 836 -44.14 -15.01 2.65
N THR A 837 -45.14 -15.11 1.76
CA THR A 837 -46.49 -15.61 2.09
C THR A 837 -46.93 -16.65 1.07
N GLU A 838 -47.83 -17.55 1.45
CA GLU A 838 -48.36 -18.56 0.53
C GLU A 838 -49.01 -17.93 -0.72
N LYS A 839 -49.65 -16.77 -0.56
CA LYS A 839 -50.28 -16.01 -1.66
C LYS A 839 -49.27 -15.41 -2.64
N SER A 840 -48.10 -14.99 -2.16
CA SER A 840 -47.05 -14.40 -3.01
C SER A 840 -46.22 -15.47 -3.74
N TYR A 841 -46.24 -16.72 -3.28
CA TYR A 841 -45.42 -17.81 -3.80
C TYR A 841 -45.58 -18.05 -5.30
N LYS A 842 -46.82 -18.12 -5.81
CA LYS A 842 -47.09 -18.37 -7.24
C LYS A 842 -46.56 -17.25 -8.13
N THR A 843 -46.67 -16.00 -7.69
CA THR A 843 -46.18 -14.82 -8.41
C THR A 843 -44.65 -14.77 -8.37
N PHE A 844 -44.06 -15.08 -7.22
CA PHE A 844 -42.61 -15.12 -7.05
C PHE A 844 -41.92 -16.21 -7.88
N LEU A 845 -42.52 -17.40 -7.99
CA LEU A 845 -41.98 -18.52 -8.78
C LEU A 845 -41.73 -18.15 -10.25
N LEU A 846 -42.49 -17.20 -10.80
CA LEU A 846 -42.28 -16.68 -12.16
C LEU A 846 -41.01 -15.82 -12.28
N GLN A 847 -40.60 -15.16 -11.20
CA GLN A 847 -39.46 -14.23 -11.15
C GLN A 847 -38.18 -14.88 -10.62
N GLU A 848 -38.30 -15.97 -9.85
CA GLU A 848 -37.18 -16.66 -9.18
C GLU A 848 -36.03 -16.99 -10.14
N ARG A 849 -36.35 -17.64 -11.27
CA ARG A 849 -35.33 -18.08 -12.23
C ARG A 849 -34.54 -16.92 -12.81
N GLU A 850 -35.22 -15.83 -13.16
CA GLU A 850 -34.56 -14.65 -13.71
C GLU A 850 -33.71 -13.94 -12.66
N LEU A 851 -34.23 -13.77 -11.44
CA LEU A 851 -33.52 -13.17 -10.33
C LEU A 851 -32.22 -13.92 -9.98
N VAL A 852 -32.29 -15.25 -9.84
CA VAL A 852 -31.12 -16.10 -9.57
C VAL A 852 -30.11 -16.06 -10.73
N ASN A 853 -30.58 -16.04 -11.98
CA ASN A 853 -29.70 -15.96 -13.14
C ASN A 853 -28.97 -14.61 -13.21
N LYS A 854 -29.66 -13.51 -12.92
CA LYS A 854 -29.06 -12.15 -12.89
C LYS A 854 -28.03 -12.06 -11.77
N TYR A 855 -28.34 -12.55 -10.57
CA TYR A 855 -27.39 -12.61 -9.45
C TYR A 855 -26.14 -13.44 -9.80
N LYS A 856 -26.33 -14.66 -10.34
CA LYS A 856 -25.21 -15.53 -10.79
C LYS A 856 -24.37 -14.87 -11.89
N HIS A 857 -24.98 -14.05 -12.74
CA HIS A 857 -24.25 -13.32 -13.77
C HIS A 857 -23.31 -12.28 -13.15
N VAL A 858 -23.77 -11.50 -12.17
CA VAL A 858 -22.94 -10.53 -11.44
C VAL A 858 -21.79 -11.23 -10.72
N VAL A 859 -22.05 -12.31 -9.98
CA VAL A 859 -21.01 -13.09 -9.28
C VAL A 859 -19.97 -13.64 -10.27
N ARG A 860 -20.41 -14.13 -11.44
CA ARG A 860 -19.48 -14.58 -12.49
C ARG A 860 -18.61 -13.44 -13.02
N MET A 861 -19.15 -12.23 -13.14
CA MET A 861 -18.39 -11.06 -13.56
C MET A 861 -17.35 -10.66 -12.52
N TRP A 862 -17.68 -10.64 -11.23
CA TRP A 862 -16.72 -10.42 -10.14
C TRP A 862 -15.59 -11.45 -10.17
N LYS A 863 -15.93 -12.75 -10.25
CA LYS A 863 -14.93 -13.83 -10.34
C LYS A 863 -14.01 -13.63 -11.55
N ARG A 864 -14.57 -13.31 -12.73
CA ARG A 864 -13.79 -13.10 -13.96
C ARG A 864 -12.85 -11.89 -13.86
N ILE A 865 -13.32 -10.77 -13.31
CA ILE A 865 -12.51 -9.56 -13.10
C ILE A 865 -11.39 -9.86 -12.10
N SER A 866 -11.69 -10.57 -11.02
CA SER A 866 -10.69 -11.00 -10.03
C SER A 866 -9.60 -11.89 -10.65
N THR A 867 -9.98 -12.91 -11.43
CA THR A 867 -9.00 -13.80 -12.09
C THR A 867 -8.11 -13.05 -13.08
N ILE A 868 -8.67 -12.19 -13.93
CA ILE A 868 -7.90 -11.42 -14.92
C ILE A 868 -6.97 -10.40 -14.23
N SER A 869 -7.44 -9.79 -13.14
CA SER A 869 -6.62 -8.88 -12.32
C SER A 869 -5.47 -9.62 -11.65
N GLY A 870 -5.67 -10.89 -11.29
CA GLY A 870 -4.65 -11.78 -10.74
C GLY A 870 -3.47 -12.08 -11.65
N ASP A 871 -3.73 -12.15 -12.95
CA ASP A 871 -2.69 -12.31 -13.97
C ASP A 871 -2.06 -10.94 -14.36
N LEU A 872 -2.33 -9.86 -13.60
CA LEU A 872 -1.90 -8.47 -13.85
C LEU A 872 -2.30 -7.91 -15.22
N ARG A 873 -3.36 -8.46 -15.82
CA ARG A 873 -3.91 -8.05 -17.12
C ARG A 873 -5.01 -7.01 -16.96
N TYR A 874 -4.67 -5.88 -16.33
CA TYR A 874 -5.67 -4.87 -15.98
C TYR A 874 -6.44 -4.29 -17.17
N LEU A 875 -5.80 -4.14 -18.35
CA LEU A 875 -6.48 -3.67 -19.56
C LEU A 875 -7.64 -4.57 -19.99
N ASP A 876 -7.51 -5.88 -19.82
CA ASP A 876 -8.57 -6.83 -20.15
C ASP A 876 -9.69 -6.81 -19.08
N ALA A 877 -9.34 -6.56 -17.82
CA ALA A 877 -10.31 -6.37 -16.75
C ALA A 877 -11.13 -5.08 -16.96
N LEU A 878 -10.49 -3.98 -17.40
CA LEU A 878 -11.15 -2.70 -17.66
C LEU A 878 -12.26 -2.81 -18.73
N ARG A 879 -12.06 -3.68 -19.74
CA ARG A 879 -13.07 -3.95 -20.79
C ARG A 879 -14.34 -4.60 -20.25
N LEU A 880 -14.28 -5.24 -19.08
CA LEU A 880 -15.43 -5.91 -18.46
C LEU A 880 -16.24 -4.97 -17.55
N LEU A 881 -15.76 -3.77 -17.25
CA LEU A 881 -16.40 -2.89 -16.28
C LEU A 881 -17.77 -2.39 -16.72
N SER A 882 -17.95 -2.08 -18.01
CA SER A 882 -19.28 -1.70 -18.54
C SER A 882 -20.27 -2.85 -18.42
N THR A 883 -19.84 -4.08 -18.72
CA THR A 883 -20.68 -5.28 -18.57
C THR A 883 -21.00 -5.57 -17.11
N LEU A 884 -20.06 -5.33 -16.18
CA LEU A 884 -20.32 -5.45 -14.75
C LEU A 884 -21.39 -4.45 -14.28
N GLU A 885 -21.26 -3.19 -14.70
CA GLU A 885 -22.24 -2.15 -14.39
C GLU A 885 -23.64 -2.56 -14.90
N ASP A 886 -23.75 -2.95 -16.16
CA ASP A 886 -25.02 -3.39 -16.76
C ASP A 886 -25.59 -4.63 -16.05
N ALA A 887 -24.74 -5.58 -15.66
CA ALA A 887 -25.16 -6.77 -14.91
C ALA A 887 -25.69 -6.41 -13.52
N SER A 888 -25.01 -5.52 -12.80
CA SER A 888 -25.40 -5.08 -11.45
C SER A 888 -26.71 -4.28 -11.47
N LYS A 889 -26.87 -3.35 -12.42
CA LYS A 889 -28.14 -2.64 -12.66
C LYS A 889 -29.25 -3.60 -13.04
N GLY A 890 -28.98 -4.52 -13.95
CA GLY A 890 -29.96 -5.53 -14.38
C GLY A 890 -30.44 -6.43 -13.23
N PHE A 891 -29.61 -6.69 -12.21
CA PHE A 891 -30.06 -7.38 -10.99
C PHE A 891 -30.93 -6.46 -10.11
N ALA A 892 -30.51 -5.23 -9.85
CA ALA A 892 -31.28 -4.28 -9.06
C ALA A 892 -32.65 -3.95 -9.68
N ASP A 893 -32.71 -3.78 -11.00
CA ASP A 893 -33.95 -3.57 -11.75
C ASP A 893 -34.88 -4.78 -11.66
N GLN A 894 -34.34 -6.00 -11.72
CA GLN A 894 -35.10 -7.23 -11.55
C GLN A 894 -35.65 -7.38 -10.13
N VAL A 895 -34.88 -6.98 -9.11
CA VAL A 895 -35.35 -6.92 -7.72
C VAL A 895 -36.51 -5.92 -7.60
N ASN A 896 -36.36 -4.71 -8.14
CA ASN A 896 -37.42 -3.70 -8.13
C ASN A 896 -38.68 -4.19 -8.88
N ALA A 897 -38.52 -4.85 -10.03
CA ALA A 897 -39.63 -5.46 -10.76
C ALA A 897 -40.33 -6.56 -9.94
N THR A 898 -39.55 -7.38 -9.21
CA THR A 898 -40.10 -8.41 -8.32
C THR A 898 -40.89 -7.78 -7.17
N ILE A 899 -40.33 -6.76 -6.51
CA ILE A 899 -40.98 -6.08 -5.39
C ILE A 899 -42.25 -5.37 -5.85
N THR A 900 -42.24 -4.69 -7.00
CA THR A 900 -43.45 -4.03 -7.53
C THR A 900 -44.59 -5.03 -7.83
N MET A 901 -44.27 -6.29 -8.13
CA MET A 901 -45.28 -7.36 -8.29
C MET A 901 -45.78 -7.93 -6.95
N LEU A 902 -44.92 -8.00 -5.93
CA LEU A 902 -45.22 -8.65 -4.65
C LEU A 902 -45.82 -7.69 -3.61
N HIS A 903 -45.29 -6.48 -3.52
CA HIS A 903 -45.67 -5.48 -2.52
C HIS A 903 -47.17 -5.13 -2.50
N PRO A 904 -47.87 -5.01 -3.65
CA PRO A 904 -49.32 -4.79 -3.66
C PRO A 904 -50.13 -5.94 -3.06
N ILE A 905 -49.63 -7.18 -3.16
CA ILE A 905 -50.29 -8.37 -2.61
C ILE A 905 -50.34 -8.29 -1.07
N HIS A 906 -49.33 -7.70 -0.44
CA HIS A 906 -49.29 -7.48 1.01
C HIS A 906 -50.05 -6.22 1.42
N CYS A 907 -50.03 -5.18 0.59
CA CYS A 907 -50.75 -3.92 0.86
C CYS A 907 -52.27 -4.04 0.70
N MET A 908 -52.77 -5.01 -0.07
CA MET A 908 -54.17 -5.38 -0.08
C MET A 908 -54.53 -6.11 1.22
N LYS A 909 -54.72 -5.33 2.29
CA LYS A 909 -55.38 -5.77 3.52
C LYS A 909 -56.68 -6.45 3.10
N GLU A 910 -56.84 -7.74 3.41
CA GLU A 910 -58.16 -8.34 3.54
C GLU A 910 -58.91 -7.54 4.60
N ARG A 911 -59.57 -6.44 4.21
CA ARG A 911 -60.64 -5.86 5.00
C ARG A 911 -61.78 -6.86 4.93
N LYS A 912 -61.70 -7.93 5.72
CA LYS A 912 -62.92 -8.51 6.27
C LYS A 912 -63.52 -7.41 7.13
N VAL A 913 -64.46 -6.67 6.55
CA VAL A 913 -65.38 -5.87 7.35
C VAL A 913 -66.24 -6.93 8.03
N ASP A 914 -65.89 -7.29 9.26
CA ASP A 914 -66.82 -7.96 10.15
C ASP A 914 -67.92 -6.94 10.43
N VAL A 915 -68.92 -6.90 9.55
CA VAL A 915 -70.19 -6.27 9.87
C VAL A 915 -70.81 -7.21 10.89
N GLU A 916 -70.61 -6.92 12.17
CA GLU A 916 -71.51 -7.43 13.21
C GLU A 916 -72.91 -6.96 12.82
N PHE A 917 -73.68 -7.86 12.20
CA PHE A 917 -75.09 -7.66 11.94
C PHE A 917 -75.81 -7.73 13.29
N ASP A 918 -75.72 -6.65 14.04
CA ASP A 918 -76.47 -6.47 15.27
C ASP A 918 -77.93 -6.23 14.86
N ILE A 919 -78.77 -7.24 15.02
CA ILE A 919 -80.20 -7.25 14.64
C ILE A 919 -80.98 -6.09 15.31
N THR A 920 -80.39 -5.47 16.33
CA THR A 920 -80.90 -4.27 17.02
C THR A 920 -80.75 -2.96 16.24
N THR A 921 -79.96 -2.93 15.15
CA THR A 921 -79.79 -1.72 14.30
C THR A 921 -80.83 -1.61 13.17
N ILE A 922 -81.57 -2.69 12.87
CA ILE A 922 -82.62 -2.71 11.85
C ILE A 922 -83.76 -1.71 12.13
N PRO A 923 -84.27 -1.55 13.37
CA PRO A 923 -85.29 -0.54 13.69
C PRO A 923 -84.78 0.89 13.48
N ALA A 924 -83.50 1.16 13.73
CA ALA A 924 -82.90 2.48 13.56
C ALA A 924 -82.79 2.86 12.08
N PHE A 925 -82.39 1.92 11.20
CA PHE A 925 -82.38 2.14 9.75
C PHE A 925 -83.80 2.29 9.17
N VAL A 926 -84.78 1.55 9.68
CA VAL A 926 -86.20 1.73 9.30
C VAL A 926 -86.72 3.11 9.73
N PHE A 927 -86.38 3.56 10.95
CA PHE A 927 -86.78 4.88 11.44
C PHE A 927 -86.15 6.01 10.60
N VAL A 928 -84.85 5.91 10.30
CA VAL A 928 -84.15 6.86 9.42
C VAL A 928 -84.73 6.85 8.01
N GLY A 929 -85.08 5.67 7.47
CA GLY A 929 -85.75 5.53 6.17
C GLY A 929 -87.14 6.16 6.14
N VAL A 930 -87.93 6.02 7.22
CA VAL A 930 -89.26 6.65 7.35
C VAL A 930 -89.13 8.18 7.47
N VAL A 931 -88.15 8.68 8.22
CA VAL A 931 -87.88 10.12 8.35
C VAL A 931 -87.41 10.71 7.02
N LEU A 932 -86.51 10.04 6.30
CA LEU A 932 -86.09 10.44 4.95
C LEU A 932 -87.23 10.40 3.94
N TYR A 933 -88.11 9.40 4.02
CA TYR A 933 -89.32 9.33 3.17
C TYR A 933 -90.27 10.51 3.44
N PHE A 934 -90.44 10.92 4.70
CA PHE A 934 -91.24 12.10 5.05
C PHE A 934 -90.58 13.43 4.64
N LEU A 935 -89.25 13.54 4.74
CA LEU A 935 -88.49 14.73 4.34
C LEU A 935 -88.40 14.92 2.83
N LEU A 936 -88.27 13.82 2.07
CA LEU A 936 -88.13 13.84 0.61
C LEU A 936 -89.47 13.75 -0.13
N ARG A 937 -90.60 13.72 0.60
CA ARG A 937 -91.93 13.72 -0.01
C ARG A 937 -92.17 15.07 -0.70
N PRO A 938 -92.33 15.13 -2.02
CA PRO A 938 -92.45 16.39 -2.75
C PRO A 938 -93.72 17.13 -2.32
N ARG A 939 -93.55 18.36 -1.79
CA ARG A 939 -94.67 19.25 -1.48
C ARG A 939 -95.34 19.66 -2.80
N ARG A 940 -96.65 19.42 -2.91
CA ARG A 940 -97.46 19.79 -4.09
C ARG A 940 -97.28 21.28 -4.41
N PRO A 941 -97.08 21.67 -5.69
CA PRO A 941 -96.99 23.07 -6.06
C PRO A 941 -98.35 23.76 -5.86
N LYS A 942 -98.35 24.90 -5.15
CA LYS A 942 -99.52 25.77 -5.07
C LYS A 942 -99.83 26.33 -6.47
N PRO A 943 -101.08 26.29 -6.95
CA PRO A 943 -101.45 26.94 -8.21
C PRO A 943 -101.41 28.46 -8.03
N LYS A 944 -100.77 29.15 -8.97
CA LYS A 944 -100.91 30.60 -9.16
C LYS A 944 -102.27 30.87 -9.81
N ILE A 945 -103.10 31.67 -9.17
CA ILE A 945 -104.23 32.35 -9.80
C ILE A 945 -103.77 33.79 -10.05
N ASN A 946 -104.12 34.32 -11.24
CA ASN A 946 -103.73 35.62 -11.81
C ASN A 946 -103.69 36.78 -10.83
#